data_AF-A0A6B9G8U2-F1
#
_entry.id   AF-A0A6B9G8U2-F1
#
_cell.length_a   1.000
_cell.length_b   1.000
_cell.length_c   1.000
_cell.angle_alpha   90.00
_cell.angle_beta   90.00
_cell.angle_gamma   90.00
#
_symmetry.space_group_name_H-M   'P 1'
#
loop_
_entity.id
_entity.type
_entity.pdbx_description
1 polymer ?
#
loop_
_entity_poly.entity_id
_entity_poly.type
_entity_poly.pdbx_seq_one_letter_code
_entity_poly.pdbx_strand_id
1 'polypeptide(L)'
;MDNNSDGMYRLLVQSVLDYAILMLKPDGTVASWNAGAQRAKNYTAEEIIGKNFALFYSEDDRKNGAPHRALATATATGRFETEGWRYRKDGSAFWAHVIIDAVRDEYGELLGFAKITRDCTRQQTLQRKQREQEERFRLLVEGVTDYAIYMLDLDGNVENWNAGAQRAKGYVAEEIVGQNFSRFYSAQDRLNHIPEKNLGIAFKTGRFEDEGWRYRKDGSAFWAHVIIDAIRDDAGKLIGYAKITRDCTEQQALLRAQREQEKTFRLLVEGVRDYAIYMLDVHGMVVNWNAGAQRAKGYRSEEIVGQHFSVFYGAQERQAKAPDANLGIALKTGRFEDEGWRYRKDGSAFWAHVIIDAIHNEEGRLIGFAKITRDITERREHEQQLLRARDLAEAQSTKASEISKFLDNIISNIPSCVIVEDAISREILMVNDKAEQLFGINKMLIMHKRPHECMSAELSDYFNSLADIALRSEGMHTREQLLLTASGERILHTRAATIAGKDLRQNFVMLIVEDVTDQREADARIHHMAHHDNLTSLPNRILFRQKLSEALRAEQPGGQVIATLCLDLDNFKNVNDALGHQIGDDLLRTVAKRLRNVLRDRDTLARIGGDEFAIVLPSVRNADEAAVVAQRLIEAIRPPVNLEGHNLSVGLSVGIALSSPAINTPEQLLRCADMALYEAKRNGRNRCEHFTLEMDDLARSRRVIENDLREAISGRQMRLYYQPITDGDEKGIIGYEALMRWHHPIKGLIMPNDFIPIAEETGLIHLLGAYALYEACREATSWEGEQSVSVNLSPLQFKNSSLVSVVEGALRESGLAPHRLEVEITESVLLDDTLGNIRILQSLKALGVQIALDDFGTGYSSLSYLRSFPFDKIKIDKSFINDMGDSREALAIIRAITGMSRSLDIQITAEGVESSEQFAKLREEGCTLFQGYLFGRPQPSELRLKTLD
;
A
#
# COMPACT_ATOMS: atom_id res chain seq x y z
N MET A 1 5.63 82.40 39.86
CA MET A 1 6.86 81.82 39.31
C MET A 1 6.47 80.71 38.33
N ASP A 2 5.65 81.00 37.30
CA ASP A 2 4.77 79.95 36.74
C ASP A 2 4.60 80.01 35.21
N ASN A 3 5.69 79.93 34.45
CA ASN A 3 5.56 79.67 33.01
C ASN A 3 6.64 78.73 32.45
N ASN A 4 7.71 78.44 33.21
CA ASN A 4 8.80 77.59 32.74
C ASN A 4 8.61 76.10 33.11
N SER A 5 7.85 75.80 34.17
CA SER A 5 7.51 74.44 34.61
C SER A 5 6.53 73.76 33.66
N ASP A 6 5.46 74.46 33.25
CA ASP A 6 4.41 73.90 32.36
C ASP A 6 4.95 73.55 30.96
N GLY A 7 5.91 74.34 30.46
CA GLY A 7 6.62 74.05 29.21
C GLY A 7 7.52 72.80 29.29
N MET A 8 8.17 72.59 30.44
CA MET A 8 9.05 71.44 30.65
C MET A 8 8.26 70.12 30.77
N TYR A 9 7.12 70.11 31.46
CA TYR A 9 6.25 68.93 31.55
C TYR A 9 5.65 68.54 30.19
N ARG A 10 5.23 69.53 29.38
CA ARG A 10 4.79 69.24 28.00
C ARG A 10 5.89 68.62 27.15
N LEU A 11 7.11 69.15 27.22
CA LEU A 11 8.26 68.59 26.50
C LEU A 11 8.56 67.15 26.95
N LEU A 12 8.46 66.87 28.25
CA LEU A 12 8.69 65.53 28.80
C LEU A 12 7.64 64.53 28.31
N VAL A 13 6.35 64.87 28.36
CA VAL A 13 5.26 64.01 27.84
C VAL A 13 5.36 63.82 26.32
N GLN A 14 5.77 64.85 25.58
CA GLN A 14 6.00 64.77 24.12
C GLN A 14 7.23 63.91 23.76
N SER A 15 8.23 63.83 24.65
CA SER A 15 9.41 62.99 24.45
C SER A 15 9.14 61.49 24.64
N VAL A 16 8.02 61.11 25.28
CA VAL A 16 7.62 59.72 25.46
C VAL A 16 6.97 59.19 24.20
N LEU A 17 7.63 58.23 23.56
CA LEU A 17 7.26 57.73 22.24
C LEU A 17 6.59 56.35 22.28
N ASP A 18 6.92 55.54 23.28
CA ASP A 18 6.46 54.16 23.42
C ASP A 18 5.06 54.04 24.04
N TYR A 19 4.55 55.15 24.59
CA TYR A 19 3.24 55.23 25.22
C TYR A 19 2.40 56.34 24.61
N ALA A 20 1.17 56.00 24.27
CA ALA A 20 0.15 56.97 23.94
C ALA A 20 -0.41 57.57 25.23
N ILE A 21 -0.09 58.85 25.48
CA ILE A 21 -0.50 59.59 26.67
C ILE A 21 -1.43 60.72 26.21
N LEU A 22 -2.64 60.76 26.77
CA LEU A 22 -3.66 61.74 26.41
C LEU A 22 -4.52 62.12 27.61
N MET A 23 -4.90 63.39 27.69
CA MET A 23 -5.87 63.88 28.68
C MET A 23 -7.26 63.84 28.07
N LEU A 24 -8.24 63.42 28.86
CA LEU A 24 -9.66 63.42 28.53
C LEU A 24 -10.40 64.42 29.43
N LYS A 25 -11.36 65.14 28.86
CA LYS A 25 -12.37 65.87 29.63
C LYS A 25 -13.32 64.89 30.35
N PRO A 26 -14.12 65.35 31.33
CA PRO A 26 -15.05 64.47 32.06
C PRO A 26 -16.05 63.70 31.18
N ASP A 27 -16.36 64.22 29.98
CA ASP A 27 -17.23 63.59 28.98
C ASP A 27 -16.51 62.56 28.07
N GLY A 28 -15.20 62.36 28.25
CA GLY A 28 -14.37 61.49 27.40
C GLY A 28 -13.85 62.16 26.13
N THR A 29 -14.03 63.46 25.96
CA THR A 29 -13.46 64.22 24.84
C THR A 29 -11.95 64.38 25.01
N VAL A 30 -11.17 64.10 23.96
CA VAL A 30 -9.71 64.22 23.99
C VAL A 30 -9.29 65.70 24.08
N ALA A 31 -8.51 66.03 25.11
CA ALA A 31 -8.04 67.38 25.42
C ALA A 31 -6.55 67.60 25.10
N SER A 32 -5.74 66.54 25.17
CA SER A 32 -4.32 66.60 24.81
C SER A 32 -3.87 65.36 24.07
N TRP A 33 -2.76 65.47 23.34
CA TRP A 33 -2.24 64.41 22.49
C TRP A 33 -0.71 64.47 22.41
N ASN A 34 -0.02 63.38 22.78
CA ASN A 34 1.44 63.30 22.70
C ASN A 34 1.93 62.62 21.41
N ALA A 35 3.23 62.75 21.12
CA ALA A 35 3.88 62.14 19.96
C ALA A 35 3.77 60.60 19.95
N GLY A 36 3.76 59.95 21.12
CA GLY A 36 3.52 58.51 21.24
C GLY A 36 2.08 58.12 20.84
N ALA A 37 1.08 58.93 21.17
CA ALA A 37 -0.31 58.70 20.78
C ALA A 37 -0.53 58.84 19.27
N GLN A 38 0.14 59.81 18.65
CA GLN A 38 0.12 59.96 17.20
C GLN A 38 0.72 58.73 16.51
N ARG A 39 1.85 58.20 17.02
CA ARG A 39 2.46 56.98 16.48
C ARG A 39 1.61 55.72 16.69
N ALA A 40 1.06 55.54 17.88
CA ALA A 40 0.33 54.32 18.21
C ALA A 40 -1.04 54.25 17.51
N LYS A 41 -1.70 55.40 17.28
CA LYS A 41 -3.10 55.47 16.86
C LYS A 41 -3.32 56.09 15.47
N ASN A 42 -2.27 56.58 14.81
CA ASN A 42 -2.30 57.18 13.48
C ASN A 42 -3.18 58.44 13.34
N TYR A 43 -3.49 59.13 14.44
CA TYR A 43 -4.18 60.42 14.43
C TYR A 43 -3.21 61.55 14.76
N THR A 44 -3.27 62.65 14.02
CA THR A 44 -2.60 63.90 14.43
C THR A 44 -3.38 64.57 15.57
N ALA A 45 -2.73 65.45 16.32
CA ALA A 45 -3.38 66.18 17.42
C ALA A 45 -4.58 67.02 16.92
N GLU A 46 -4.45 67.67 15.76
CA GLU A 46 -5.51 68.47 15.12
C GLU A 46 -6.75 67.65 14.76
N GLU A 47 -6.56 66.37 14.42
CA GLU A 47 -7.65 65.49 13.98
C GLU A 47 -8.48 64.91 15.13
N ILE A 48 -7.87 64.78 16.32
CA ILE A 48 -8.42 63.99 17.43
C ILE A 48 -8.79 64.83 18.64
N ILE A 49 -8.13 65.96 18.87
CA ILE A 49 -8.52 66.89 19.94
C ILE A 49 -9.94 67.38 19.68
N GLY A 50 -10.80 67.31 20.68
CA GLY A 50 -12.23 67.61 20.55
C GLY A 50 -13.10 66.44 20.10
N LYS A 51 -12.52 65.29 19.74
CA LYS A 51 -13.29 64.05 19.46
C LYS A 51 -13.36 63.14 20.69
N ASN A 52 -14.35 62.26 20.72
CA ASN A 52 -14.51 61.30 21.79
C ASN A 52 -13.56 60.11 21.64
N PHE A 53 -12.90 59.72 22.74
CA PHE A 53 -11.94 58.61 22.77
C PHE A 53 -12.55 57.23 22.48
N ALA A 54 -13.88 57.11 22.46
CA ALA A 54 -14.61 55.91 22.06
C ALA A 54 -14.22 55.42 20.65
N LEU A 55 -13.73 56.31 19.77
CA LEU A 55 -13.23 55.96 18.43
C LEU A 55 -12.11 54.91 18.43
N PHE A 56 -11.43 54.70 19.56
CA PHE A 56 -10.36 53.69 19.67
C PHE A 56 -10.87 52.28 20.03
N TYR A 57 -12.17 52.11 20.21
CA TYR A 57 -12.82 50.84 20.52
C TYR A 57 -13.49 50.26 19.28
N SER A 58 -13.74 48.96 19.28
CA SER A 58 -14.52 48.31 18.22
C SER A 58 -15.94 48.89 18.14
N GLU A 59 -16.66 48.63 17.05
CA GLU A 59 -18.07 49.01 16.96
C GLU A 59 -18.92 48.31 18.05
N ASP A 60 -18.65 47.04 18.31
CA ASP A 60 -19.36 46.26 19.34
C ASP A 60 -19.06 46.76 20.75
N ASP A 61 -17.79 47.08 21.06
CA ASP A 61 -17.42 47.65 22.36
C ASP A 61 -18.10 49.02 22.60
N ARG A 62 -18.25 49.82 21.54
CA ARG A 62 -18.96 51.09 21.60
C ARG A 62 -20.45 50.89 21.86
N LYS A 63 -21.11 50.00 21.11
CA LYS A 63 -22.53 49.63 21.31
C LYS A 63 -22.79 49.10 22.72
N ASN A 64 -21.87 48.28 23.21
CA ASN A 64 -21.94 47.71 24.54
C ASN A 64 -21.54 48.71 25.63
N GLY A 65 -21.21 49.98 25.33
CA GLY A 65 -20.93 51.01 26.32
C GLY A 65 -19.60 50.84 27.08
N ALA A 66 -18.65 50.04 26.55
CA ALA A 66 -17.36 49.80 27.20
C ALA A 66 -16.54 51.09 27.49
N PRO A 67 -16.50 52.12 26.60
CA PRO A 67 -15.82 53.37 26.89
C PRO A 67 -16.43 54.11 28.09
N HIS A 68 -17.77 54.15 28.18
CA HIS A 68 -18.47 54.81 29.29
C HIS A 68 -18.25 54.08 30.61
N ARG A 69 -18.30 52.75 30.62
CA ARG A 69 -17.97 51.94 31.82
C ARG A 69 -16.54 52.16 32.29
N ALA A 70 -15.58 52.26 31.36
CA ALA A 70 -14.19 52.51 31.70
C ALA A 70 -14.01 53.84 32.44
N LEU A 71 -14.64 54.92 31.94
CA LEU A 71 -14.61 56.22 32.63
C LEU A 71 -15.38 56.19 33.96
N ALA A 72 -16.57 55.58 34.00
CA ALA A 72 -17.36 55.46 35.23
C ALA A 72 -16.58 54.71 36.34
N THR A 73 -15.89 53.65 35.96
CA THR A 73 -15.04 52.87 36.88
C THR A 73 -13.87 53.70 37.38
N ALA A 74 -13.17 54.41 36.48
CA ALA A 74 -12.08 55.30 36.87
C ALA A 74 -12.56 56.44 37.80
N THR A 75 -13.74 57.00 37.56
CA THR A 75 -14.34 58.02 38.43
C THR A 75 -14.61 57.46 39.84
N ALA A 76 -15.17 56.26 39.94
CA ALA A 76 -15.56 55.65 41.20
C ALA A 76 -14.36 55.12 42.02
N THR A 77 -13.37 54.56 41.34
CA THR A 77 -12.25 53.82 41.99
C THR A 77 -10.91 54.54 41.91
N GLY A 78 -10.83 55.65 41.16
CA GLY A 78 -9.61 56.40 40.90
C GLY A 78 -8.82 55.94 39.67
N ARG A 79 -8.96 54.67 39.25
CA ARG A 79 -8.19 54.07 38.15
C ARG A 79 -8.96 52.95 37.46
N PHE A 80 -8.83 52.86 36.13
CA PHE A 80 -9.30 51.72 35.34
C PHE A 80 -8.15 51.16 34.52
N GLU A 81 -7.96 49.84 34.56
CA GLU A 81 -6.89 49.16 33.87
C GLU A 81 -7.44 47.93 33.13
N THR A 82 -7.05 47.77 31.87
CA THR A 82 -7.51 46.67 31.03
C THR A 82 -6.53 46.38 29.91
N GLU A 83 -6.54 45.15 29.42
CA GLU A 83 -5.93 44.79 28.15
C GLU A 83 -7.02 44.49 27.13
N GLY A 84 -6.80 44.88 25.88
CA GLY A 84 -7.74 44.55 24.81
C GLY A 84 -7.42 45.20 23.48
N TRP A 85 -8.18 44.82 22.46
CA TRP A 85 -8.05 45.38 21.12
C TRP A 85 -8.40 46.87 21.09
N ARG A 86 -7.53 47.66 20.47
CA ARG A 86 -7.76 49.06 20.14
C ARG A 86 -7.52 49.28 18.66
N TYR A 87 -8.17 50.29 18.11
CA TYR A 87 -8.15 50.55 16.68
C TYR A 87 -7.40 51.84 16.38
N ARG A 88 -6.60 51.78 15.31
CA ARG A 88 -5.94 52.95 14.70
C ARG A 88 -6.87 53.60 13.69
N LYS A 89 -6.49 54.79 13.21
CA LYS A 89 -7.23 55.55 12.18
C LYS A 89 -7.52 54.75 10.91
N ASP A 90 -6.60 53.89 10.48
CA ASP A 90 -6.71 53.06 9.27
C ASP A 90 -7.56 51.80 9.47
N GLY A 91 -8.15 51.61 10.66
CA GLY A 91 -8.93 50.42 11.01
C GLY A 91 -8.10 49.24 11.47
N SER A 92 -6.77 49.31 11.45
CA SER A 92 -5.92 48.25 11.99
C SER A 92 -6.09 48.13 13.51
N ALA A 93 -6.27 46.90 13.98
CA ALA A 93 -6.35 46.59 15.39
C ALA A 93 -4.95 46.38 15.99
N PHE A 94 -4.79 46.70 17.26
CA PHE A 94 -3.60 46.37 18.04
C PHE A 94 -3.98 46.00 19.48
N TRP A 95 -3.24 45.06 20.06
CA TRP A 95 -3.45 44.67 21.45
C TRP A 95 -2.85 45.74 22.35
N ALA A 96 -3.67 46.30 23.23
CA ALA A 96 -3.29 47.45 24.01
C ALA A 96 -3.48 47.18 25.50
N HIS A 97 -2.44 47.47 26.29
CA HIS A 97 -2.58 47.65 27.72
C HIS A 97 -2.96 49.12 27.98
N VAL A 98 -4.08 49.34 28.64
CA VAL A 98 -4.71 50.64 28.79
C VAL A 98 -4.95 50.94 30.26
N ILE A 99 -4.48 52.11 30.69
CA ILE A 99 -4.71 52.66 32.03
C ILE A 99 -5.44 54.00 31.86
N ILE A 100 -6.46 54.24 32.69
CA ILE A 100 -7.20 55.50 32.77
C ILE A 100 -7.28 55.90 34.23
N ASP A 101 -6.57 56.97 34.62
CA ASP A 101 -6.58 57.53 35.96
C ASP A 101 -7.50 58.77 36.00
N ALA A 102 -8.32 58.89 37.05
CA ALA A 102 -9.15 60.07 37.29
C ALA A 102 -8.31 61.21 37.88
N VAL A 103 -8.35 62.37 37.26
CA VAL A 103 -7.60 63.56 37.69
C VAL A 103 -8.57 64.52 38.38
N ARG A 104 -8.27 64.87 39.63
CA ARG A 104 -9.09 65.73 40.48
C ARG A 104 -8.32 66.97 40.90
N ASP A 105 -9.04 68.05 41.21
CA ASP A 105 -8.45 69.25 41.79
C ASP A 105 -8.18 69.10 43.30
N GLU A 106 -7.66 70.16 43.92
CA GLU A 106 -7.37 70.21 45.36
C GLU A 106 -8.61 70.08 46.25
N TYR A 107 -9.82 70.28 45.69
CA TYR A 107 -11.10 70.17 46.37
C TYR A 107 -11.81 68.83 46.09
N GLY A 108 -11.20 67.95 45.28
CA GLY A 108 -11.70 66.62 44.94
C GLY A 108 -12.67 66.58 43.74
N GLU A 109 -12.90 67.70 43.05
CA GLU A 109 -13.72 67.74 41.85
C GLU A 109 -13.01 67.10 40.65
N LEU A 110 -13.73 66.37 39.81
CA LEU A 110 -13.17 65.67 38.65
C LEU A 110 -12.85 66.67 37.52
N LEU A 111 -11.56 66.91 37.28
CA LEU A 111 -11.08 67.74 36.17
C LEU A 111 -11.07 66.97 34.84
N GLY A 112 -10.90 65.65 34.87
CA GLY A 112 -10.82 64.81 33.68
C GLY A 112 -10.11 63.49 33.95
N PHE A 113 -9.52 62.89 32.91
CA PHE A 113 -8.78 61.63 33.02
C PHE A 113 -7.44 61.67 32.29
N ALA A 114 -6.41 61.05 32.88
CA ALA A 114 -5.16 60.75 32.19
C ALA A 114 -5.23 59.32 31.65
N LYS A 115 -5.18 59.17 30.32
CA LYS A 115 -5.20 57.86 29.66
C LYS A 115 -3.83 57.54 29.09
N ILE A 116 -3.30 56.39 29.49
CA ILE A 116 -2.05 55.81 28.99
C ILE A 116 -2.40 54.55 28.21
N THR A 117 -1.80 54.36 27.05
CA THR A 117 -2.00 53.18 26.22
C THR A 117 -0.67 52.71 25.66
N ARG A 118 -0.33 51.43 25.89
CA ARG A 118 0.86 50.76 25.38
C ARG A 118 0.46 49.71 24.34
N ASP A 119 1.14 49.69 23.20
CA ASP A 119 0.98 48.63 22.20
C ASP A 119 1.79 47.40 22.62
N CYS A 120 1.10 46.30 22.90
CA CYS A 120 1.67 45.03 23.36
C CYS A 120 1.59 43.93 22.29
N THR A 121 1.21 44.26 21.05
CA THR A 121 0.93 43.29 19.97
C THR A 121 2.11 42.37 19.68
N ARG A 122 3.34 42.91 19.68
CA ARG A 122 4.57 42.13 19.43
C ARG A 122 4.83 41.06 20.49
N GLN A 123 4.60 41.38 21.76
CA GLN A 123 4.82 40.46 22.88
C GLN A 123 3.79 39.32 22.88
N GLN A 124 2.51 39.67 22.64
CA GLN A 124 1.43 38.70 22.56
C GLN A 124 1.58 37.75 21.35
N THR A 125 2.03 38.27 20.21
CA THR A 125 2.30 37.46 19.01
C THR A 125 3.43 36.46 19.24
N LEU A 126 4.48 36.83 19.98
CA LEU A 126 5.59 35.94 20.32
C LEU A 126 5.16 34.81 21.25
N GLN A 127 4.40 35.11 22.31
CA GLN A 127 3.89 34.09 23.22
C GLN A 127 2.92 33.12 22.53
N ARG A 128 2.04 33.63 21.66
CA ARG A 128 1.14 32.79 20.87
C ARG A 128 1.91 31.87 19.93
N LYS A 129 2.92 32.39 19.22
CA LYS A 129 3.79 31.58 18.36
C LYS A 129 4.53 30.49 19.13
N GLN A 130 5.02 30.78 20.34
CA GLN A 130 5.69 29.79 21.18
C GLN A 130 4.74 28.65 21.59
N ARG A 131 3.51 28.99 22.02
CA ARG A 131 2.50 28.00 22.39
C ARG A 131 2.05 27.14 21.21
N GLU A 132 1.83 27.77 20.05
CA GLU A 132 1.52 27.06 18.79
C GLU A 132 2.67 26.13 18.35
N GLN A 133 3.93 26.53 18.59
CA GLN A 133 5.10 25.71 18.26
C GLN A 133 5.27 24.52 19.21
N GLU A 134 5.01 24.69 20.51
CA GLU A 134 5.00 23.61 21.51
C GLU A 134 3.88 22.58 21.25
N GLU A 135 2.67 23.04 20.93
CA GLU A 135 1.54 22.17 20.57
C GLU A 135 1.82 21.42 19.26
N ARG A 136 2.36 22.10 18.24
CA ARG A 136 2.79 21.44 16.99
C ARG A 136 3.86 20.39 17.23
N PHE A 137 4.86 20.67 18.07
CA PHE A 137 5.90 19.71 18.39
C PHE A 137 5.34 18.47 19.12
N ARG A 138 4.40 18.67 20.05
CA ARG A 138 3.71 17.56 20.73
C ARG A 138 2.95 16.68 19.75
N LEU A 139 2.16 17.30 18.85
CA LEU A 139 1.39 16.59 17.82
C LEU A 139 2.30 15.83 16.84
N LEU A 140 3.47 16.39 16.49
CA LEU A 140 4.47 15.70 15.66
C LEU A 140 5.00 14.44 16.32
N VAL A 141 5.30 14.48 17.63
CA VAL A 141 5.81 13.30 18.37
C VAL A 141 4.71 12.26 18.61
N GLU A 142 3.47 12.70 18.86
CA GLU A 142 2.31 11.82 19.01
C GLU A 142 1.91 11.14 17.69
N GLY A 143 2.04 11.83 16.55
CA GLY A 143 1.77 11.27 15.22
C GLY A 143 2.78 10.22 14.76
N VAL A 144 3.97 10.14 15.37
CA VAL A 144 4.97 9.10 15.06
C VAL A 144 4.57 7.79 15.74
N THR A 145 4.16 6.81 14.94
CA THR A 145 3.68 5.51 15.45
C THR A 145 4.67 4.36 15.29
N ASP A 146 5.66 4.50 14.41
CA ASP A 146 6.68 3.46 14.15
C ASP A 146 7.83 3.48 15.16
N TYR A 147 7.96 4.57 15.92
CA TYR A 147 8.99 4.75 16.94
C TYR A 147 8.34 5.01 18.30
N ALA A 148 8.81 4.28 19.30
CA ALA A 148 8.57 4.60 20.69
C ALA A 148 9.51 5.72 21.13
N ILE A 149 8.97 6.91 21.36
CA ILE A 149 9.73 8.11 21.74
C ILE A 149 9.20 8.58 23.09
N TYR A 150 10.08 8.62 24.09
CA TYR A 150 9.74 9.07 25.43
C TYR A 150 10.95 9.63 26.18
N MET A 151 10.70 10.53 27.11
CA MET A 151 11.67 11.14 28.01
C MET A 151 11.81 10.31 29.28
N LEU A 152 13.02 10.32 29.83
CA LEU A 152 13.38 9.75 31.11
C LEU A 152 13.93 10.83 32.03
N ASP A 153 13.54 10.80 33.29
CA ASP A 153 14.15 11.62 34.34
C ASP A 153 15.59 11.13 34.65
N LEU A 154 16.24 11.79 35.61
CA LEU A 154 17.61 11.46 36.04
C LEU A 154 17.74 10.04 36.63
N ASP A 155 16.65 9.48 37.16
CA ASP A 155 16.58 8.15 37.78
C ASP A 155 16.11 7.07 36.79
N GLY A 156 15.79 7.45 35.54
CA GLY A 156 15.33 6.54 34.49
C GLY A 156 13.83 6.24 34.52
N ASN A 157 13.02 7.06 35.19
CA ASN A 157 11.57 6.96 35.15
C ASN A 157 11.00 7.70 33.95
N VAL A 158 9.94 7.15 33.35
CA VAL A 158 9.33 7.68 32.14
C VAL A 158 8.54 8.97 32.46
N GLU A 159 8.80 10.06 31.75
CA GLU A 159 8.12 11.35 31.97
C GLU A 159 6.95 11.60 31.01
N ASN A 160 7.02 11.06 29.80
CA ASN A 160 5.97 11.17 28.79
C ASN A 160 5.88 9.90 27.96
N TRP A 161 4.82 9.76 27.17
CA TRP A 161 4.56 8.53 26.43
C TRP A 161 3.84 8.83 25.12
N ASN A 162 4.50 8.56 23.97
CA ASN A 162 3.88 8.77 22.65
C ASN A 162 3.08 7.55 22.16
N ALA A 163 2.27 7.74 21.11
CA ALA A 163 1.44 6.68 20.54
C ALA A 163 2.27 5.49 20.02
N GLY A 164 3.44 5.74 19.43
CA GLY A 164 4.36 4.68 19.02
C GLY A 164 4.90 3.86 20.19
N ALA A 165 5.14 4.47 21.36
CA ALA A 165 5.57 3.75 22.56
C ALA A 165 4.46 2.86 23.11
N GLN A 166 3.21 3.34 23.11
CA GLN A 166 2.06 2.55 23.48
C GLN A 166 1.87 1.34 22.56
N ARG A 167 1.93 1.54 21.24
CA ARG A 167 1.82 0.45 20.26
C ARG A 167 2.95 -0.57 20.41
N ALA A 168 4.21 -0.10 20.44
CA ALA A 168 5.37 -1.00 20.44
C ALA A 168 5.52 -1.78 21.74
N LYS A 169 5.11 -1.22 22.89
CA LYS A 169 5.36 -1.81 24.22
C LYS A 169 4.11 -2.31 24.94
N GLY A 170 2.92 -1.94 24.47
CA GLY A 170 1.64 -2.39 25.02
C GLY A 170 1.22 -1.76 26.35
N TYR A 171 1.88 -0.68 26.79
CA TYR A 171 1.52 0.09 27.98
C TYR A 171 0.83 1.38 27.59
N VAL A 172 -0.25 1.76 28.30
CA VAL A 172 -0.83 3.11 28.18
C VAL A 172 -0.04 4.10 29.05
N ALA A 173 -0.16 5.40 28.78
CA ALA A 173 0.60 6.44 29.46
C ALA A 173 0.41 6.41 30.98
N GLU A 174 -0.83 6.23 31.44
CA GLU A 174 -1.21 6.21 32.86
C GLU A 174 -0.55 5.07 33.66
N GLU A 175 -0.14 3.99 32.99
CA GLU A 175 0.47 2.82 33.61
C GLU A 175 1.99 2.92 33.72
N ILE A 176 2.62 3.72 32.87
CA ILE A 176 4.07 3.68 32.65
C ILE A 176 4.76 4.99 32.97
N VAL A 177 4.08 6.13 32.86
CA VAL A 177 4.62 7.41 33.31
C VAL A 177 4.87 7.34 34.82
N GLY A 178 6.06 7.76 35.25
CA GLY A 178 6.57 7.62 36.61
C GLY A 178 7.15 6.23 36.94
N GLN A 179 7.01 5.23 36.07
CA GLN A 179 7.63 3.92 36.26
C GLN A 179 9.02 3.87 35.63
N ASN A 180 9.88 3.01 36.20
CA ASN A 180 11.24 2.86 35.72
C ASN A 180 11.29 2.07 34.39
N PHE A 181 12.05 2.58 33.43
CA PHE A 181 12.17 2.03 32.08
C PHE A 181 12.85 0.65 32.02
N SER A 182 13.47 0.18 33.11
CA SER A 182 14.07 -1.15 33.24
C SER A 182 13.07 -2.28 33.00
N ARG A 183 11.75 -2.04 33.16
CA ARG A 183 10.69 -3.03 32.90
C ARG A 183 10.66 -3.54 31.46
N PHE A 184 11.25 -2.82 30.50
CA PHE A 184 11.35 -3.25 29.10
C PHE A 184 12.51 -4.22 28.82
N TYR A 185 13.28 -4.58 29.84
CA TYR A 185 14.39 -5.53 29.77
C TYR A 185 13.98 -6.88 30.39
N SER A 186 14.72 -7.94 30.07
CA SER A 186 14.48 -9.26 30.68
C SER A 186 14.74 -9.23 32.18
N ALA A 187 14.22 -10.21 32.92
CA ALA A 187 14.52 -10.35 34.34
C ALA A 187 16.03 -10.47 34.62
N GLN A 188 16.74 -11.19 33.75
CA GLN A 188 18.20 -11.37 33.84
C GLN A 188 18.95 -10.07 33.59
N ASP A 189 18.54 -9.28 32.59
CA ASP A 189 19.18 -8.00 32.27
C ASP A 189 18.99 -6.96 33.37
N ARG A 190 17.83 -6.98 34.03
CA ARG A 190 17.58 -6.15 35.22
C ARG A 190 18.49 -6.54 36.39
N LEU A 191 18.65 -7.85 36.66
CA LEU A 191 19.58 -8.34 37.68
C LEU A 191 21.04 -7.98 37.37
N ASN A 192 21.40 -7.92 36.10
CA ASN A 192 22.75 -7.56 35.63
C ASN A 192 22.98 -6.03 35.56
N HIS A 193 21.99 -5.23 35.96
CA HIS A 193 21.98 -3.77 35.91
C HIS A 193 22.29 -3.19 34.52
N ILE A 194 21.82 -3.87 33.46
CA ILE A 194 22.01 -3.41 32.07
C ILE A 194 21.32 -2.05 31.82
N PRO A 195 20.08 -1.79 32.26
CA PRO A 195 19.42 -0.51 32.04
C PRO A 195 20.22 0.67 32.62
N GLU A 196 20.70 0.54 33.86
CA GLU A 196 21.45 1.58 34.57
C GLU A 196 22.82 1.80 33.94
N LYS A 197 23.48 0.73 33.48
CA LYS A 197 24.73 0.84 32.70
C LYS A 197 24.51 1.62 31.41
N ASN A 198 23.41 1.37 30.70
CA ASN A 198 23.09 2.05 29.45
C ASN A 198 22.85 3.55 29.68
N LEU A 199 22.12 3.93 30.73
CA LEU A 199 21.99 5.34 31.15
C LEU A 199 23.33 5.95 31.55
N GLY A 200 24.16 5.21 32.30
CA GLY A 200 25.50 5.66 32.70
C GLY A 200 26.44 5.90 31.52
N ILE A 201 26.30 5.15 30.42
CA ILE A 201 27.01 5.40 29.17
C ILE A 201 26.49 6.68 28.53
N ALA A 202 25.17 6.80 28.31
CA ALA A 202 24.56 8.01 27.73
C ALA A 202 24.94 9.28 28.51
N PHE A 203 24.99 9.21 29.84
CA PHE A 203 25.45 10.32 30.68
C PHE A 203 26.88 10.77 30.37
N LYS A 204 27.80 9.81 30.23
CA LYS A 204 29.24 10.09 30.02
C LYS A 204 29.56 10.49 28.59
N THR A 205 28.94 9.84 27.60
CA THR A 205 29.25 10.00 26.18
C THR A 205 28.30 10.92 25.44
N GLY A 206 27.17 11.29 26.06
CA GLY A 206 26.08 12.05 25.45
C GLY A 206 25.02 11.18 24.76
N ARG A 207 25.37 9.94 24.36
CA ARG A 207 24.49 9.02 23.64
C ARG A 207 24.85 7.56 23.90
N PHE A 208 23.83 6.73 24.07
CA PHE A 208 23.92 5.28 24.04
C PHE A 208 23.08 4.74 22.87
N GLU A 209 23.62 3.78 22.15
CA GLU A 209 22.94 3.15 21.02
C GLU A 209 23.27 1.66 21.02
N ASP A 210 22.25 0.81 20.94
CA ASP A 210 22.40 -0.63 20.94
C ASP A 210 21.18 -1.33 20.33
N GLU A 211 21.36 -2.58 19.93
CA GLU A 211 20.29 -3.46 19.48
C GLU A 211 20.12 -4.64 20.43
N GLY A 212 18.87 -4.98 20.75
CA GLY A 212 18.62 -6.17 21.55
C GLY A 212 17.16 -6.43 21.84
N TRP A 213 16.93 -7.56 22.51
CA TRP A 213 15.58 -7.97 22.91
C TRP A 213 14.98 -7.00 23.92
N ARG A 214 13.75 -6.58 23.64
CA ARG A 214 12.89 -5.82 24.57
C ARG A 214 11.57 -6.55 24.74
N TYR A 215 10.93 -6.31 25.87
CA TYR A 215 9.73 -7.03 26.27
C TYR A 215 8.54 -6.09 26.35
N ARG A 216 7.41 -6.54 25.80
CA ARG A 216 6.12 -5.87 25.87
C ARG A 216 5.38 -6.23 27.17
N LYS A 217 4.27 -5.54 27.43
CA LYS A 217 3.39 -5.79 28.59
C LYS A 217 2.89 -7.24 28.66
N ASP A 218 2.56 -7.85 27.53
CA ASP A 218 2.08 -9.23 27.43
C ASP A 218 3.18 -10.30 27.60
N GLY A 219 4.44 -9.88 27.75
CA GLY A 219 5.59 -10.76 27.88
C GLY A 219 6.23 -11.16 26.54
N SER A 220 5.65 -10.77 25.40
CA SER A 220 6.27 -11.01 24.09
C SER A 220 7.57 -10.22 23.95
N ALA A 221 8.57 -10.85 23.34
CA ALA A 221 9.84 -10.24 23.04
C ALA A 221 9.87 -9.69 21.60
N PHE A 222 10.57 -8.59 21.38
CA PHE A 222 10.83 -8.03 20.06
C PHE A 222 12.27 -7.53 19.95
N TRP A 223 12.83 -7.60 18.74
CA TRP A 223 14.18 -7.09 18.49
C TRP A 223 14.09 -5.58 18.29
N ALA A 224 14.80 -4.85 19.15
CA ALA A 224 14.68 -3.41 19.19
C ALA A 224 16.02 -2.72 18.94
N HIS A 225 16.03 -1.72 18.07
CA HIS A 225 17.10 -0.73 18.01
C HIS A 225 16.77 0.41 18.96
N VAL A 226 17.67 0.68 19.91
CA VAL A 226 17.44 1.60 21.03
C VAL A 226 18.50 2.68 21.05
N ILE A 227 18.05 3.92 21.12
CA ILE A 227 18.90 5.10 21.33
C ILE A 227 18.47 5.78 22.64
N ILE A 228 19.45 6.21 23.43
CA ILE A 228 19.25 7.02 24.63
C ILE A 228 20.20 8.22 24.52
N ASP A 229 19.65 9.41 24.28
CA ASP A 229 20.41 10.67 24.22
C ASP A 229 20.29 11.42 25.55
N ALA A 230 21.41 11.93 26.06
CA ALA A 230 21.44 12.76 27.26
C ALA A 230 21.04 14.20 26.92
N ILE A 231 20.02 14.71 27.59
CA ILE A 231 19.50 16.06 27.37
C ILE A 231 20.09 16.99 28.44
N ARG A 232 20.68 18.09 27.99
CA ARG A 232 21.36 19.08 28.84
C ARG A 232 20.75 20.47 28.60
N ASP A 233 20.75 21.30 29.64
CA ASP A 233 20.39 22.72 29.52
C ASP A 233 21.52 23.55 28.88
N ASP A 234 21.25 24.84 28.64
CA ASP A 234 22.21 25.79 28.05
C ASP A 234 23.48 25.98 28.89
N ALA A 235 23.45 25.59 30.17
CA ALA A 235 24.61 25.60 31.08
C ALA A 235 25.37 24.26 31.09
N GLY A 236 24.94 23.27 30.30
CA GLY A 236 25.54 21.94 30.20
C GLY A 236 25.14 20.95 31.30
N LYS A 237 24.21 21.32 32.19
CA LYS A 237 23.71 20.45 33.26
C LYS A 237 22.73 19.44 32.65
N LEU A 238 22.88 18.17 33.04
CA LEU A 238 21.95 17.11 32.62
C LEU A 238 20.55 17.37 33.22
N ILE A 239 19.53 17.35 32.36
CA ILE A 239 18.11 17.51 32.74
C ILE A 239 17.32 16.20 32.59
N GLY A 240 17.78 15.26 31.78
CA GLY A 240 17.12 13.96 31.59
C GLY A 240 17.69 13.22 30.37
N TYR A 241 16.95 12.24 29.86
CA TYR A 241 17.33 11.48 28.68
C TYR A 241 16.17 11.33 27.70
N ALA A 242 16.42 11.48 26.40
CA ALA A 242 15.46 11.12 25.36
C ALA A 242 15.71 9.68 24.93
N LYS A 243 14.71 8.81 25.06
CA LYS A 243 14.79 7.42 24.65
C LYS A 243 13.94 7.16 23.42
N ILE A 244 14.58 6.63 22.38
CA ILE A 244 13.95 6.22 21.13
C ILE A 244 14.10 4.71 21.01
N THR A 245 13.03 4.02 20.62
CA THR A 245 13.06 2.58 20.39
C THR A 245 12.28 2.24 19.14
N ARG A 246 12.92 1.56 18.19
CA ARG A 246 12.31 1.05 16.96
C ARG A 246 12.19 -0.47 17.03
N ASP A 247 11.04 -1.01 16.64
CA ASP A 247 10.89 -2.46 16.44
C ASP A 247 11.46 -2.84 15.06
N CYS A 248 12.47 -3.71 15.06
CA CYS A 248 13.18 -4.14 13.86
C CYS A 248 13.01 -5.64 13.60
N THR A 249 12.03 -6.29 14.23
CA THR A 249 11.86 -7.75 14.21
C THR A 249 11.68 -8.31 12.78
N GLU A 250 10.84 -7.67 11.96
CA GLU A 250 10.57 -8.09 10.57
C GLU A 250 11.79 -7.88 9.66
N GLN A 251 12.45 -6.72 9.75
CA GLN A 251 13.67 -6.43 8.99
C GLN A 251 14.80 -7.40 9.34
N GLN A 252 14.93 -7.78 10.62
CA GLN A 252 15.93 -8.74 11.06
C GLN A 252 15.63 -10.16 10.56
N ALA A 253 14.35 -10.56 10.48
CA ALA A 253 13.94 -11.85 9.94
C ALA A 253 14.32 -11.97 8.44
N LEU A 254 14.04 -10.92 7.66
CA LEU A 254 14.40 -10.86 6.23
C LEU A 254 15.92 -10.90 6.02
N LEU A 255 16.69 -10.11 6.77
CA LEU A 255 18.15 -10.10 6.67
C LEU A 255 18.78 -11.43 7.07
N ARG A 256 18.22 -12.12 8.08
CA ARG A 256 18.67 -13.46 8.47
C ARG A 256 18.37 -14.49 7.38
N ALA A 257 17.17 -14.48 6.82
CA ALA A 257 16.80 -15.38 5.72
C ALA A 257 17.71 -15.17 4.50
N GLN A 258 17.99 -13.92 4.13
CA GLN A 258 18.90 -13.59 3.02
C GLN A 258 20.33 -14.08 3.29
N ARG A 259 20.86 -13.84 4.50
CA ARG A 259 22.20 -14.31 4.88
C ARG A 259 22.29 -15.84 4.94
N GLU A 260 21.24 -16.53 5.38
CA GLU A 260 21.21 -17.99 5.36
C GLU A 260 21.15 -18.54 3.94
N GLN A 261 20.38 -17.93 3.04
CA GLN A 261 20.33 -18.31 1.64
C GLN A 261 21.69 -18.08 0.94
N GLU A 262 22.35 -16.95 1.19
CA GLU A 262 23.68 -16.65 0.62
C GLU A 262 24.76 -17.58 1.18
N LYS A 263 24.73 -17.87 2.49
CA LYS A 263 25.65 -18.82 3.13
C LYS A 263 25.43 -20.24 2.61
N THR A 264 24.17 -20.66 2.44
CA THR A 264 23.82 -21.98 1.89
C THR A 264 24.32 -22.11 0.45
N PHE A 265 24.10 -21.09 -0.39
CA PHE A 265 24.61 -21.07 -1.76
C PHE A 265 26.14 -21.11 -1.82
N ARG A 266 26.83 -20.33 -0.96
CA ARG A 266 28.29 -20.34 -0.85
C ARG A 266 28.82 -21.72 -0.45
N LEU A 267 28.21 -22.37 0.54
CA LEU A 267 28.60 -23.71 0.99
C LEU A 267 28.35 -24.78 -0.10
N LEU A 268 27.29 -24.64 -0.90
CA LEU A 268 27.05 -25.53 -2.04
C LEU A 268 28.17 -25.43 -3.09
N VAL A 269 28.59 -24.21 -3.45
CA VAL A 269 29.66 -23.97 -4.43
C VAL A 269 31.04 -24.38 -3.90
N GLU A 270 31.32 -24.16 -2.62
CA GLU A 270 32.56 -24.60 -1.96
C GLU A 270 32.63 -26.13 -1.77
N GLY A 271 31.48 -26.78 -1.61
CA GLY A 271 31.34 -28.23 -1.45
C GLY A 271 31.66 -29.03 -2.71
N VAL A 272 31.59 -28.42 -3.90
CA VAL A 272 31.93 -29.09 -5.17
C VAL A 272 33.43 -29.32 -5.26
N ARG A 273 33.85 -30.59 -5.21
CA ARG A 273 35.27 -30.96 -5.15
C ARG A 273 35.94 -31.13 -6.52
N ASP A 274 35.20 -31.64 -7.49
CA ASP A 274 35.76 -32.09 -8.79
C ASP A 274 35.72 -31.02 -9.90
N TYR A 275 35.17 -29.85 -9.60
CA TYR A 275 35.00 -28.75 -10.54
C TYR A 275 35.63 -27.46 -10.02
N ALA A 276 36.39 -26.80 -10.88
CA ALA A 276 36.79 -25.42 -10.72
C ALA A 276 35.67 -24.53 -11.24
N ILE A 277 35.01 -23.78 -10.34
CA ILE A 277 33.90 -22.89 -10.67
C ILE A 277 34.27 -21.48 -10.23
N TYR A 278 34.31 -20.55 -11.17
CA TYR A 278 34.65 -19.15 -10.91
C TYR A 278 34.06 -18.21 -11.95
N MET A 279 33.87 -16.96 -11.56
CA MET A 279 33.40 -15.87 -12.39
C MET A 279 34.57 -15.12 -13.01
N LEU A 280 34.38 -14.65 -14.23
CA LEU A 280 35.22 -13.70 -14.94
C LEU A 280 34.45 -12.39 -15.10
N ASP A 281 35.13 -11.26 -15.03
CA ASP A 281 34.55 -9.99 -15.44
C ASP A 281 34.46 -9.88 -16.97
N VAL A 282 33.91 -8.78 -17.46
CA VAL A 282 33.75 -8.51 -18.90
C VAL A 282 35.08 -8.49 -19.68
N HIS A 283 36.21 -8.39 -18.99
CA HIS A 283 37.56 -8.38 -19.55
C HIS A 283 38.31 -9.70 -19.36
N GLY A 284 37.67 -10.74 -18.79
CA GLY A 284 38.30 -12.04 -18.55
C GLY A 284 39.13 -12.13 -17.27
N MET A 285 39.00 -11.18 -16.36
CA MET A 285 39.71 -11.21 -15.07
C MET A 285 38.91 -12.04 -14.07
N VAL A 286 39.60 -12.91 -13.31
CA VAL A 286 38.96 -13.77 -12.31
C VAL A 286 38.41 -12.92 -11.16
N VAL A 287 37.12 -13.06 -10.86
CA VAL A 287 36.41 -12.25 -9.85
C VAL A 287 36.27 -12.98 -8.52
N ASN A 288 36.07 -14.30 -8.56
CA ASN A 288 35.98 -15.13 -7.36
C ASN A 288 36.68 -16.48 -7.59
N TRP A 289 36.86 -17.25 -6.53
CA TRP A 289 37.62 -18.49 -6.61
C TRP A 289 37.10 -19.52 -5.60
N ASN A 290 36.52 -20.63 -6.08
CA ASN A 290 36.04 -21.68 -5.19
C ASN A 290 37.15 -22.66 -4.76
N ALA A 291 36.89 -23.44 -3.71
CA ALA A 291 37.85 -24.42 -3.19
C ALA A 291 38.22 -25.52 -4.21
N GLY A 292 37.29 -25.88 -5.10
CA GLY A 292 37.55 -26.80 -6.21
C GLY A 292 38.57 -26.24 -7.21
N ALA A 293 38.46 -24.94 -7.55
CA ALA A 293 39.38 -24.26 -8.45
C ALA A 293 40.80 -24.16 -7.88
N GLN A 294 40.91 -23.89 -6.58
CA GLN A 294 42.20 -23.87 -5.90
C GLN A 294 42.90 -25.24 -5.94
N ARG A 295 42.18 -26.33 -5.69
CA ARG A 295 42.75 -27.69 -5.77
C ARG A 295 43.14 -28.06 -7.21
N ALA A 296 42.24 -27.83 -8.17
CA ALA A 296 42.45 -28.23 -9.55
C ALA A 296 43.57 -27.44 -10.24
N LYS A 297 43.74 -26.15 -9.90
CA LYS A 297 44.65 -25.24 -10.62
C LYS A 297 45.85 -24.77 -9.80
N GLY A 298 45.88 -25.01 -8.50
CA GLY A 298 47.02 -24.73 -7.62
C GLY A 298 47.21 -23.26 -7.23
N TYR A 299 46.28 -22.38 -7.61
CA TYR A 299 46.30 -20.97 -7.19
C TYR A 299 45.41 -20.76 -5.97
N ARG A 300 45.89 -19.98 -4.99
CA ARG A 300 45.03 -19.47 -3.92
C ARG A 300 44.18 -18.32 -4.43
N SER A 301 43.04 -18.08 -3.79
CA SER A 301 42.13 -16.99 -4.18
C SER A 301 42.84 -15.63 -4.23
N GLU A 302 43.73 -15.35 -3.27
CA GLU A 302 44.42 -14.05 -3.20
C GLU A 302 45.43 -13.84 -4.34
N GLU A 303 45.83 -14.91 -5.03
CA GLU A 303 46.87 -14.88 -6.06
C GLU A 303 46.28 -14.76 -7.48
N ILE A 304 45.03 -15.21 -7.66
CA ILE A 304 44.41 -15.37 -8.98
C ILE A 304 43.24 -14.41 -9.20
N VAL A 305 42.55 -13.98 -8.14
CA VAL A 305 41.51 -12.95 -8.28
C VAL A 305 42.18 -11.66 -8.76
N GLY A 306 41.62 -11.06 -9.81
CA GLY A 306 42.20 -9.92 -10.51
C GLY A 306 43.29 -10.27 -11.52
N GLN A 307 43.57 -11.56 -11.77
CA GLN A 307 44.43 -12.00 -12.88
C GLN A 307 43.57 -12.44 -14.07
N HIS A 308 44.11 -12.26 -15.27
CA HIS A 308 43.44 -12.72 -16.48
C HIS A 308 43.49 -14.24 -16.60
N PHE A 309 42.37 -14.87 -16.97
CA PHE A 309 42.27 -16.34 -16.99
C PHE A 309 43.16 -17.02 -18.06
N SER A 310 43.76 -16.24 -18.97
CA SER A 310 44.70 -16.74 -19.98
C SER A 310 45.91 -17.43 -19.36
N VAL A 311 46.24 -17.18 -18.09
CA VAL A 311 47.32 -17.88 -17.36
C VAL A 311 47.16 -19.41 -17.35
N PHE A 312 45.95 -19.94 -17.54
CA PHE A 312 45.70 -21.39 -17.63
C PHE A 312 45.96 -21.99 -19.02
N TYR A 313 46.37 -21.20 -20.01
CA TYR A 313 46.61 -21.63 -21.39
C TYR A 313 48.11 -21.71 -21.68
N GLY A 314 48.50 -22.51 -22.68
CA GLY A 314 49.88 -22.62 -23.12
C GLY A 314 50.40 -21.32 -23.76
N ALA A 315 51.72 -21.16 -23.84
CA ALA A 315 52.34 -19.94 -24.38
C ALA A 315 51.90 -19.63 -25.83
N GLN A 316 51.79 -20.65 -26.69
CA GLN A 316 51.31 -20.50 -28.07
C GLN A 316 49.84 -20.08 -28.14
N GLU A 317 48.97 -20.69 -27.33
CA GLU A 317 47.54 -20.35 -27.29
C GLU A 317 47.30 -18.93 -26.75
N ARG A 318 48.09 -18.50 -25.76
CA ARG A 318 48.08 -17.11 -25.27
C ARG A 318 48.51 -16.14 -26.36
N GLN A 319 49.56 -16.47 -27.12
CA GLN A 319 50.03 -15.62 -28.22
C GLN A 319 49.00 -15.55 -29.36
N ALA A 320 48.26 -16.63 -29.60
CA ALA A 320 47.16 -16.69 -30.56
C ALA A 320 45.86 -16.03 -30.06
N LYS A 321 45.82 -15.49 -28.83
CA LYS A 321 44.64 -14.92 -28.18
C LYS A 321 43.43 -15.86 -28.13
N ALA A 322 43.67 -17.17 -28.06
CA ALA A 322 42.61 -18.16 -27.94
C ALA A 322 41.66 -17.91 -26.74
N PRO A 323 42.14 -17.48 -25.54
CA PRO A 323 41.26 -17.16 -24.42
C PRO A 323 40.22 -16.07 -24.75
N ASP A 324 40.66 -14.97 -25.37
CA ASP A 324 39.78 -13.85 -25.71
C ASP A 324 38.80 -14.24 -26.83
N ALA A 325 39.26 -15.04 -27.80
CA ALA A 325 38.40 -15.60 -28.84
C ALA A 325 37.29 -16.48 -28.23
N ASN A 326 37.60 -17.28 -27.22
CA ASN A 326 36.61 -18.12 -26.53
C ASN A 326 35.56 -17.27 -25.79
N LEU A 327 35.96 -16.16 -25.13
CA LEU A 327 35.00 -15.21 -24.56
C LEU A 327 34.12 -14.56 -25.63
N GLY A 328 34.71 -14.22 -26.78
CA GLY A 328 33.97 -13.66 -27.91
C GLY A 328 32.94 -14.63 -28.50
N ILE A 329 33.22 -15.93 -28.50
CA ILE A 329 32.25 -16.96 -28.88
C ILE A 329 31.12 -17.01 -27.83
N ALA A 330 31.46 -17.15 -26.54
CA ALA A 330 30.47 -17.20 -25.47
C ALA A 330 29.53 -15.98 -25.46
N LEU A 331 30.05 -14.78 -25.77
CA LEU A 331 29.23 -13.58 -25.88
C LEU A 331 28.23 -13.62 -27.06
N LYS A 332 28.63 -14.20 -28.19
CA LYS A 332 27.78 -14.27 -29.40
C LYS A 332 26.75 -15.39 -29.34
N THR A 333 27.15 -16.55 -28.80
CA THR A 333 26.34 -17.78 -28.80
C THR A 333 25.70 -18.08 -27.44
N GLY A 334 26.02 -17.31 -26.40
CA GLY A 334 25.59 -17.53 -25.01
C GLY A 334 26.49 -18.48 -24.22
N ARG A 335 27.21 -19.38 -24.91
CA ARG A 335 28.06 -20.43 -24.31
C ARG A 335 29.22 -20.83 -25.22
N PHE A 336 30.37 -21.10 -24.61
CA PHE A 336 31.53 -21.74 -25.23
C PHE A 336 31.87 -23.04 -24.48
N GLU A 337 32.17 -24.12 -25.21
CA GLU A 337 32.50 -25.43 -24.65
C GLU A 337 33.61 -26.09 -25.47
N ASP A 338 34.64 -26.60 -24.79
CA ASP A 338 35.81 -27.22 -25.44
C ASP A 338 36.59 -28.14 -24.48
N GLU A 339 37.38 -29.05 -25.05
CA GLU A 339 38.35 -29.88 -24.34
C GLU A 339 39.78 -29.56 -24.77
N GLY A 340 40.65 -29.32 -23.81
CA GLY A 340 42.03 -28.97 -24.13
C GLY A 340 42.98 -29.01 -22.95
N TRP A 341 44.27 -28.88 -23.26
CA TRP A 341 45.30 -28.76 -22.23
C TRP A 341 45.13 -27.45 -21.47
N ARG A 342 45.15 -27.54 -20.15
CA ARG A 342 45.22 -26.40 -19.24
C ARG A 342 46.39 -26.61 -18.29
N TYR A 343 46.91 -25.51 -17.79
CA TYR A 343 48.12 -25.51 -16.97
C TYR A 343 47.79 -25.05 -15.56
N ARG A 344 48.35 -25.76 -14.57
CA ARG A 344 48.33 -25.37 -13.17
C ARG A 344 49.46 -24.37 -12.87
N LYS A 345 49.43 -23.79 -11.67
CA LYS A 345 50.44 -22.81 -11.21
C LYS A 345 51.88 -23.34 -11.29
N ASP A 346 52.09 -24.61 -10.98
CA ASP A 346 53.40 -25.27 -11.00
C ASP A 346 53.89 -25.62 -12.42
N GLY A 347 53.09 -25.31 -13.45
CA GLY A 347 53.38 -25.62 -14.85
C GLY A 347 52.92 -27.01 -15.29
N SER A 348 52.37 -27.84 -14.39
CA SER A 348 51.81 -29.14 -14.78
C SER A 348 50.60 -28.95 -15.69
N ALA A 349 50.57 -29.72 -16.77
CA ALA A 349 49.44 -29.74 -17.69
C ALA A 349 48.39 -30.77 -17.23
N PHE A 350 47.12 -30.47 -17.50
CA PHE A 350 46.00 -31.38 -17.30
C PHE A 350 44.99 -31.22 -18.43
N TRP A 351 44.35 -32.33 -18.80
CA TRP A 351 43.32 -32.32 -19.83
C TRP A 351 42.01 -31.87 -19.19
N ALA A 352 41.43 -30.79 -19.73
CA ALA A 352 40.33 -30.12 -19.10
C ALA A 352 39.15 -29.99 -20.05
N HIS A 353 37.96 -30.30 -19.56
CA HIS A 353 36.69 -29.91 -20.18
C HIS A 353 36.27 -28.55 -19.60
N VAL A 354 36.07 -27.56 -20.48
CA VAL A 354 35.86 -26.17 -20.10
C VAL A 354 34.55 -25.66 -20.69
N ILE A 355 33.75 -25.03 -19.83
CA ILE A 355 32.53 -24.32 -20.21
C ILE A 355 32.66 -22.85 -19.79
N ILE A 356 32.27 -21.93 -20.66
CA ILE A 356 32.18 -20.49 -20.38
C ILE A 356 30.82 -19.97 -20.83
N ASP A 357 30.01 -19.48 -19.89
CA ASP A 357 28.68 -18.92 -20.13
C ASP A 357 28.67 -17.39 -19.90
N ALA A 358 28.01 -16.64 -20.78
CA ALA A 358 27.89 -15.18 -20.64
C ALA A 358 26.70 -14.79 -19.73
N ILE A 359 26.97 -13.98 -18.70
CA ILE A 359 25.95 -13.56 -17.71
C ILE A 359 25.52 -12.12 -17.96
N HIS A 360 24.21 -11.90 -18.04
CA HIS A 360 23.60 -10.58 -18.25
C HIS A 360 22.74 -10.16 -17.06
N ASN A 361 22.56 -8.86 -16.85
CA ASN A 361 21.60 -8.32 -15.88
C ASN A 361 20.17 -8.33 -16.45
N GLU A 362 19.18 -7.96 -15.63
CA GLU A 362 17.76 -7.89 -16.01
C GLU A 362 17.48 -6.90 -17.17
N GLU A 363 18.41 -5.97 -17.42
CA GLU A 363 18.36 -4.99 -18.52
C GLU A 363 19.07 -5.48 -19.79
N GLY A 364 19.60 -6.72 -19.79
CA GLY A 364 20.30 -7.33 -20.93
C GLY A 364 21.77 -6.91 -21.09
N ARG A 365 22.36 -6.21 -20.12
CA ARG A 365 23.78 -5.81 -20.13
C ARG A 365 24.67 -6.91 -19.58
N LEU A 366 25.77 -7.22 -20.29
CA LEU A 366 26.78 -8.19 -19.86
C LEU A 366 27.42 -7.78 -18.53
N ILE A 367 27.35 -8.65 -17.53
CA ILE A 367 27.99 -8.53 -16.21
C ILE A 367 29.37 -9.21 -16.20
N GLY A 368 29.51 -10.32 -16.91
CA GLY A 368 30.74 -11.13 -16.94
C GLY A 368 30.48 -12.53 -17.47
N PHE A 369 31.35 -13.48 -17.14
CA PHE A 369 31.25 -14.87 -17.61
C PHE A 369 31.38 -15.87 -16.45
N ALA A 370 30.51 -16.88 -16.39
CA ALA A 370 30.73 -18.04 -15.52
C ALA A 370 31.65 -19.04 -16.22
N LYS A 371 32.74 -19.44 -15.55
CA LYS A 371 33.67 -20.43 -16.07
C LYS A 371 33.70 -21.67 -15.19
N ILE A 372 33.44 -22.80 -15.81
CA ILE A 372 33.50 -24.12 -15.20
C ILE A 372 34.62 -24.90 -15.87
N THR A 373 35.46 -25.56 -15.09
CA THR A 373 36.53 -26.40 -15.60
C THR A 373 36.59 -27.70 -14.81
N ARG A 374 36.50 -28.82 -15.51
CA ARG A 374 36.67 -30.16 -14.93
C ARG A 374 38.00 -30.76 -15.41
N ASP A 375 38.76 -31.31 -14.49
CA ASP A 375 39.93 -32.13 -14.82
C ASP A 375 39.45 -33.52 -15.21
N ILE A 376 39.77 -33.94 -16.44
CA ILE A 376 39.42 -35.25 -17.00
C ILE A 376 40.68 -36.03 -17.40
N THR A 377 41.84 -35.67 -16.83
CA THR A 377 43.14 -36.30 -17.12
C THR A 377 43.14 -37.79 -16.79
N GLU A 378 42.65 -38.19 -15.61
CA GLU A 378 42.56 -39.61 -15.21
C GLU A 378 41.63 -40.41 -16.14
N ARG A 379 40.55 -39.80 -16.64
CA ARG A 379 39.65 -40.46 -17.60
C ARG A 379 40.35 -40.70 -18.92
N ARG A 380 41.07 -39.69 -19.43
CA ARG A 380 41.84 -39.79 -20.68
C ARG A 380 43.02 -40.76 -20.55
N GLU A 381 43.71 -40.76 -19.41
CA GLU A 381 44.81 -41.69 -19.12
C GLU A 381 44.30 -43.12 -18.97
N HIS A 382 43.14 -43.35 -18.34
CA HIS A 382 42.50 -44.67 -18.33
C HIS A 382 42.13 -45.13 -19.75
N GLU A 383 41.55 -44.26 -20.58
CA GLU A 383 41.26 -44.57 -21.98
C GLU A 383 42.53 -44.90 -22.78
N GLN A 384 43.63 -44.15 -22.58
CA GLN A 384 44.92 -44.43 -23.22
C GLN A 384 45.65 -45.66 -22.66
N GLN A 385 45.51 -45.94 -21.35
CA GLN A 385 46.05 -47.15 -20.72
C GLN A 385 45.29 -48.39 -21.18
N LEU A 386 43.98 -48.30 -21.38
CA LEU A 386 43.18 -49.37 -22.01
C LEU A 386 43.65 -49.66 -23.45
N LEU A 387 44.00 -48.62 -24.21
CA LEU A 387 44.58 -48.76 -25.55
C LEU A 387 45.97 -49.44 -25.51
N ARG A 388 46.86 -49.06 -24.60
CA ARG A 388 48.21 -49.68 -24.46
C ARG A 388 48.16 -51.09 -23.87
N ALA A 389 47.23 -51.36 -22.96
CA ALA A 389 47.02 -52.68 -22.37
C ALA A 389 46.43 -53.69 -23.38
N ARG A 390 45.79 -53.20 -24.45
CA ARG A 390 45.29 -54.02 -25.56
C ARG A 390 46.44 -54.59 -26.40
N ASP A 391 47.48 -53.80 -26.67
CA ASP A 391 48.59 -54.19 -27.55
C ASP A 391 49.58 -55.19 -26.89
N LEU A 392 49.68 -55.19 -25.55
CA LEU A 392 50.51 -56.17 -24.81
C LEU A 392 49.78 -57.51 -24.54
N ALA A 393 48.44 -57.50 -24.58
CA ALA A 393 47.61 -58.65 -24.23
C ALA A 393 47.40 -59.66 -25.37
N GLU A 394 47.83 -59.36 -26.60
CA GLU A 394 47.89 -60.33 -27.70
C GLU A 394 48.98 -61.39 -27.53
N ALA A 395 49.84 -61.28 -26.50
CA ALA A 395 51.01 -62.15 -26.37
C ALA A 395 50.83 -63.42 -25.49
N GLN A 396 49.91 -63.52 -24.51
CA GLN A 396 49.87 -64.72 -23.65
C GLN A 396 48.50 -65.01 -23.00
N SER A 397 48.01 -66.23 -23.25
CA SER A 397 46.65 -66.74 -23.02
C SER A 397 46.39 -67.19 -21.58
N THR A 398 45.85 -66.31 -20.73
CA THR A 398 45.22 -66.67 -19.43
C THR A 398 44.16 -65.63 -18.98
N LYS A 399 43.45 -64.98 -19.93
CA LYS A 399 42.58 -63.80 -19.67
C LYS A 399 41.07 -64.06 -19.80
N ALA A 400 40.65 -65.24 -20.24
CA ALA A 400 39.26 -65.49 -20.63
C ALA A 400 38.27 -65.66 -19.44
N SER A 401 38.72 -66.12 -18.27
CA SER A 401 37.82 -66.37 -17.12
C SER A 401 37.59 -65.14 -16.21
N GLU A 402 38.48 -64.16 -16.22
CA GLU A 402 38.34 -62.93 -15.42
C GLU A 402 37.52 -61.86 -16.15
N ILE A 403 37.59 -61.81 -17.49
CA ILE A 403 36.81 -60.89 -18.32
C ILE A 403 35.31 -61.20 -18.25
N SER A 404 34.90 -62.47 -18.23
CA SER A 404 33.48 -62.84 -18.12
C SER A 404 32.85 -62.31 -16.83
N LYS A 405 33.53 -62.49 -15.68
CA LYS A 405 33.06 -61.98 -14.38
C LYS A 405 33.05 -60.45 -14.28
N PHE A 406 33.97 -59.79 -14.97
CA PHE A 406 34.02 -58.33 -15.03
C PHE A 406 32.87 -57.75 -15.89
N LEU A 407 32.58 -58.36 -17.04
CA LEU A 407 31.48 -57.94 -17.91
C LEU A 407 30.12 -58.16 -17.25
N ASP A 408 29.91 -59.31 -16.58
CA ASP A 408 28.68 -59.60 -15.82
C ASP A 408 28.45 -58.55 -14.70
N ASN A 409 29.51 -58.12 -14.01
CA ASN A 409 29.45 -57.06 -12.99
C ASN A 409 29.19 -55.67 -13.56
N ILE A 410 29.75 -55.32 -14.73
CA ILE A 410 29.46 -54.04 -15.38
C ILE A 410 27.99 -54.00 -15.77
N ILE A 411 27.51 -55.03 -16.45
CA ILE A 411 26.14 -55.10 -17.01
C ILE A 411 25.09 -55.09 -15.91
N SER A 412 25.33 -55.78 -14.80
CA SER A 412 24.44 -55.81 -13.63
C SER A 412 24.33 -54.46 -12.91
N ASN A 413 25.36 -53.60 -13.02
CA ASN A 413 25.38 -52.26 -12.40
C ASN A 413 24.94 -51.14 -13.35
N ILE A 414 24.59 -51.44 -14.61
CA ILE A 414 23.99 -50.44 -15.51
C ILE A 414 22.61 -50.07 -14.94
N PRO A 415 22.33 -48.77 -14.70
CA PRO A 415 21.08 -48.33 -14.06
C PRO A 415 19.84 -48.45 -14.96
N SER A 416 20.03 -48.73 -16.25
CA SER A 416 18.99 -48.93 -17.26
C SER A 416 18.75 -50.43 -17.52
N CYS A 417 17.55 -50.80 -17.96
CA CYS A 417 17.27 -52.17 -18.41
C CYS A 417 18.04 -52.44 -19.70
N VAL A 418 18.78 -53.55 -19.74
CA VAL A 418 19.56 -53.96 -20.92
C VAL A 418 19.05 -55.33 -21.35
N ILE A 419 18.67 -55.44 -22.63
CA ILE A 419 18.26 -56.69 -23.27
C ILE A 419 19.16 -56.89 -24.49
N VAL A 420 19.74 -58.07 -24.64
CA VAL A 420 20.46 -58.47 -25.85
C VAL A 420 19.76 -59.67 -26.44
N GLU A 421 19.41 -59.61 -27.70
CA GLU A 421 18.78 -60.69 -28.44
C GLU A 421 19.60 -61.08 -29.68
N ASP A 422 19.43 -62.33 -30.11
CA ASP A 422 19.99 -62.81 -31.36
C ASP A 422 19.28 -62.18 -32.56
N ALA A 423 20.05 -61.67 -33.53
CA ALA A 423 19.51 -60.94 -34.68
C ALA A 423 18.63 -61.80 -35.62
N ILE A 424 18.76 -63.13 -35.58
CA ILE A 424 18.06 -64.04 -36.50
C ILE A 424 16.90 -64.74 -35.79
N SER A 425 17.19 -65.42 -34.68
CA SER A 425 16.23 -66.22 -33.92
C SER A 425 15.34 -65.39 -33.00
N ARG A 426 15.71 -64.12 -32.73
CA ARG A 426 15.06 -63.22 -31.77
C ARG A 426 14.99 -63.77 -30.35
N GLU A 427 15.85 -64.73 -30.02
CA GLU A 427 15.96 -65.24 -28.65
C GLU A 427 16.70 -64.22 -27.79
N ILE A 428 16.17 -63.93 -26.62
CA ILE A 428 16.81 -63.06 -25.63
C ILE A 428 18.00 -63.81 -25.05
N LEU A 429 19.21 -63.36 -25.38
CA LEU A 429 20.46 -63.99 -24.96
C LEU A 429 20.98 -63.43 -23.65
N MET A 430 20.57 -62.22 -23.28
CA MET A 430 21.02 -61.57 -22.05
C MET A 430 20.02 -60.54 -21.56
N VAL A 431 19.81 -60.49 -20.25
CA VAL A 431 19.17 -59.37 -19.56
C VAL A 431 19.90 -59.04 -18.26
N ASN A 432 19.89 -57.78 -17.85
CA ASN A 432 20.40 -57.39 -16.53
C ASN A 432 19.28 -57.36 -15.46
N ASP A 433 19.65 -57.19 -14.19
CA ASP A 433 18.69 -57.21 -13.07
C ASP A 433 17.63 -56.09 -13.15
N LYS A 434 17.91 -55.03 -13.92
CA LYS A 434 16.94 -53.95 -14.19
C LYS A 434 15.80 -54.38 -15.11
N ALA A 435 16.03 -55.34 -16.00
CA ALA A 435 14.96 -55.94 -16.80
C ALA A 435 13.97 -56.73 -15.94
N GLU A 436 14.47 -57.49 -14.95
CA GLU A 436 13.63 -58.25 -14.01
C GLU A 436 12.75 -57.31 -13.17
N GLN A 437 13.29 -56.16 -12.75
CA GLN A 437 12.53 -55.12 -12.03
C GLN A 437 11.46 -54.46 -12.92
N LEU A 438 11.79 -54.14 -14.17
CA LEU A 438 10.89 -53.44 -15.09
C LEU A 438 9.73 -54.34 -15.58
N PHE A 439 10.03 -55.58 -15.92
CA PHE A 439 9.04 -56.53 -16.45
C PHE A 439 8.36 -57.35 -15.36
N GLY A 440 8.89 -57.39 -14.14
CA GLY A 440 8.35 -58.20 -13.04
C GLY A 440 8.48 -59.70 -13.27
N ILE A 441 9.40 -60.12 -14.14
CA ILE A 441 9.61 -61.50 -14.56
C ILE A 441 11.05 -61.89 -14.28
N ASN A 442 11.25 -63.04 -13.64
CA ASN A 442 12.59 -63.50 -13.28
C ASN A 442 13.46 -63.69 -14.52
N LYS A 443 14.72 -63.23 -14.50
CA LYS A 443 15.62 -63.32 -15.66
C LYS A 443 15.76 -64.74 -16.20
N MET A 444 15.72 -65.78 -15.37
CA MET A 444 15.79 -67.18 -15.82
C MET A 444 14.59 -67.61 -16.68
N LEU A 445 13.46 -66.92 -16.58
CA LEU A 445 12.25 -67.17 -17.36
C LEU A 445 12.20 -66.34 -18.66
N ILE A 446 13.06 -65.34 -18.79
CA ILE A 446 13.18 -64.47 -19.98
C ILE A 446 14.31 -64.96 -20.90
N MET A 447 15.41 -65.43 -20.32
CA MET A 447 16.57 -65.90 -21.05
C MET A 447 16.22 -67.08 -21.97
N HIS A 448 16.75 -67.06 -23.19
CA HIS A 448 16.49 -68.01 -24.27
C HIS A 448 15.01 -68.13 -24.69
N LYS A 449 14.21 -67.09 -24.42
CA LYS A 449 12.83 -66.95 -24.93
C LYS A 449 12.76 -65.84 -25.95
N ARG A 450 11.75 -65.90 -26.82
CA ARG A 450 11.39 -64.78 -27.68
C ARG A 450 10.51 -63.79 -26.91
N PRO A 451 10.51 -62.49 -27.25
CA PRO A 451 9.69 -61.49 -26.57
C PRO A 451 8.23 -61.92 -26.36
N HIS A 452 7.53 -62.37 -27.39
CA HIS A 452 6.13 -62.81 -27.30
C HIS A 452 5.86 -64.03 -26.39
N GLU A 453 6.89 -64.79 -26.02
CA GLU A 453 6.76 -65.95 -25.13
C GLU A 453 6.89 -65.58 -23.65
N CYS A 454 7.44 -64.40 -23.36
CA CYS A 454 7.80 -64.00 -22.00
C CYS A 454 7.30 -62.61 -21.59
N MET A 455 6.66 -61.83 -22.47
CA MET A 455 6.07 -60.54 -22.11
C MET A 455 4.70 -60.32 -22.76
N SER A 456 4.01 -59.24 -22.40
CA SER A 456 2.72 -58.89 -23.00
C SER A 456 2.84 -58.64 -24.52
N ALA A 457 1.75 -58.83 -25.26
CA ALA A 457 1.72 -58.54 -26.70
C ALA A 457 2.18 -57.11 -27.01
N GLU A 458 1.75 -56.13 -26.21
CA GLU A 458 2.11 -54.71 -26.38
C GLU A 458 3.63 -54.48 -26.22
N LEU A 459 4.26 -55.04 -25.18
CA LEU A 459 5.72 -54.94 -24.97
C LEU A 459 6.51 -55.70 -26.04
N SER A 460 6.02 -56.89 -26.42
CA SER A 460 6.64 -57.71 -27.46
C SER A 460 6.65 -56.99 -28.80
N ASP A 461 5.52 -56.42 -29.22
CA ASP A 461 5.41 -55.69 -30.49
C ASP A 461 6.28 -54.43 -30.48
N TYR A 462 6.33 -53.72 -29.34
CA TYR A 462 7.18 -52.56 -29.17
C TYR A 462 8.67 -52.90 -29.35
N PHE A 463 9.20 -53.92 -28.65
CA PHE A 463 10.62 -54.30 -28.78
C PHE A 463 10.95 -54.91 -30.13
N ASN A 464 10.09 -55.80 -30.66
CA ASN A 464 10.31 -56.41 -31.98
C ASN A 464 10.36 -55.35 -33.09
N SER A 465 9.43 -54.39 -33.07
CA SER A 465 9.40 -53.34 -34.08
C SER A 465 10.63 -52.43 -34.04
N LEU A 466 11.13 -52.10 -32.84
CA LEU A 466 12.34 -51.28 -32.69
C LEU A 466 13.60 -52.07 -33.07
N ALA A 467 13.64 -53.35 -32.75
CA ALA A 467 14.72 -54.24 -33.13
C ALA A 467 14.73 -54.54 -34.64
N ASP A 468 13.57 -54.59 -35.30
CA ASP A 468 13.45 -54.68 -36.77
C ASP A 468 14.03 -53.43 -37.44
N ILE A 469 13.76 -52.25 -36.87
CA ILE A 469 14.34 -50.99 -37.37
C ILE A 469 15.86 -51.05 -37.24
N ALA A 470 16.38 -51.42 -36.06
CA ALA A 470 17.83 -51.51 -35.83
C ALA A 470 18.55 -52.49 -36.77
N LEU A 471 17.89 -53.58 -37.18
CA LEU A 471 18.45 -54.53 -38.15
C LEU A 471 18.42 -54.04 -39.60
N ARG A 472 17.52 -53.11 -39.95
CA ARG A 472 17.33 -52.61 -41.32
C ARG A 472 18.14 -51.35 -41.60
N SER A 473 18.53 -50.59 -40.58
CA SER A 473 19.26 -49.34 -40.74
C SER A 473 20.41 -49.22 -39.73
N GLU A 474 21.57 -48.79 -40.23
CA GLU A 474 22.73 -48.51 -39.39
C GLU A 474 22.46 -47.35 -38.42
N GLY A 475 23.03 -47.42 -37.22
CA GLY A 475 22.94 -46.38 -36.19
C GLY A 475 22.13 -46.79 -34.96
N MET A 476 22.05 -45.87 -33.99
CA MET A 476 21.26 -46.03 -32.77
C MET A 476 19.86 -45.47 -32.98
N HIS A 477 18.86 -46.31 -32.81
CA HIS A 477 17.46 -45.95 -32.98
C HIS A 477 16.83 -45.75 -31.63
N THR A 478 15.99 -44.72 -31.49
CA THR A 478 15.36 -44.41 -30.20
C THR A 478 13.86 -44.32 -30.37
N ARG A 479 13.11 -44.76 -29.35
CA ARG A 479 11.67 -44.62 -29.30
C ARG A 479 11.22 -44.43 -27.85
N GLU A 480 10.36 -43.46 -27.64
CA GLU A 480 9.63 -43.28 -26.38
C GLU A 480 8.17 -43.69 -26.57
N GLN A 481 7.61 -44.48 -25.65
CA GLN A 481 6.21 -44.87 -25.69
C GLN A 481 5.68 -45.16 -24.29
N LEU A 482 4.42 -44.77 -24.02
CA LEU A 482 3.69 -45.20 -22.83
C LEU A 482 3.28 -46.66 -23.01
N LEU A 483 3.71 -47.53 -22.10
CA LEU A 483 3.49 -48.97 -22.17
C LEU A 483 3.08 -49.50 -20.79
N LEU A 484 2.23 -50.52 -20.78
CA LEU A 484 1.86 -51.19 -19.53
C LEU A 484 2.98 -52.16 -19.10
N THR A 485 3.60 -51.87 -17.95
CA THR A 485 4.63 -52.72 -17.31
C THR A 485 4.08 -53.39 -16.05
N ALA A 486 4.87 -54.26 -15.41
CA ALA A 486 4.50 -54.86 -14.12
C ALA A 486 4.32 -53.82 -13.00
N SER A 487 4.90 -52.63 -13.15
CA SER A 487 4.78 -51.51 -12.20
C SER A 487 3.63 -50.55 -12.53
N GLY A 488 2.84 -50.83 -13.58
CA GLY A 488 1.80 -49.97 -14.13
C GLY A 488 2.21 -49.33 -15.45
N GLU A 489 1.44 -48.35 -15.92
CA GLU A 489 1.76 -47.57 -17.12
C GLU A 489 3.06 -46.78 -16.90
N ARG A 490 4.03 -46.93 -17.81
CA ARG A 490 5.33 -46.24 -17.77
C ARG A 490 5.74 -45.76 -19.15
N ILE A 491 6.39 -44.60 -19.21
CA ILE A 491 6.99 -44.07 -20.43
C ILE A 491 8.39 -44.68 -20.57
N LEU A 492 8.53 -45.61 -21.52
CA LEU A 492 9.80 -46.28 -21.77
C LEU A 492 10.54 -45.57 -22.91
N HIS A 493 11.71 -45.02 -22.61
CA HIS A 493 12.68 -44.57 -23.60
C HIS A 493 13.60 -45.74 -23.93
N THR A 494 13.44 -46.32 -25.12
CA THR A 494 14.27 -47.43 -25.56
C THR A 494 15.22 -47.00 -26.66
N ARG A 495 16.48 -47.38 -26.53
CA ARG A 495 17.50 -47.27 -27.58
C ARG A 495 17.87 -48.65 -28.08
N ALA A 496 17.77 -48.85 -29.39
CA ALA A 496 18.13 -50.08 -30.07
C ALA A 496 19.37 -49.87 -30.94
N ALA A 497 20.34 -50.78 -30.85
CA ALA A 497 21.51 -50.79 -31.71
C ALA A 497 21.86 -52.22 -32.09
N THR A 498 22.40 -52.41 -33.30
CA THR A 498 22.96 -53.68 -33.73
C THR A 498 24.41 -53.78 -33.31
N ILE A 499 24.78 -54.95 -32.78
CA ILE A 499 26.15 -55.29 -32.43
C ILE A 499 26.60 -56.39 -33.39
N ALA A 500 27.62 -56.08 -34.20
CA ALA A 500 28.19 -57.05 -35.12
C ALA A 500 28.98 -58.13 -34.36
N GLY A 501 28.67 -59.40 -34.62
CA GLY A 501 29.46 -60.52 -34.12
C GLY A 501 30.71 -60.78 -34.95
N LYS A 502 31.47 -61.82 -34.59
CA LYS A 502 32.68 -62.24 -35.32
C LYS A 502 32.37 -62.88 -36.69
N ASP A 503 31.13 -63.30 -36.93
CA ASP A 503 30.61 -63.80 -38.21
C ASP A 503 29.25 -63.13 -38.52
N LEU A 504 28.90 -63.00 -39.81
CA LEU A 504 27.60 -62.45 -40.30
C LEU A 504 26.37 -63.20 -39.75
N ARG A 505 26.55 -64.38 -39.14
CA ARG A 505 25.51 -65.19 -38.49
C ARG A 505 25.40 -64.99 -36.97
N GLN A 506 26.20 -64.10 -36.38
CA GLN A 506 26.24 -63.82 -34.93
C GLN A 506 25.98 -62.34 -34.63
N ASN A 507 25.09 -61.69 -35.37
CA ASN A 507 24.71 -60.32 -35.03
C ASN A 507 23.75 -60.34 -33.84
N PHE A 508 23.83 -59.32 -33.01
CA PHE A 508 22.96 -59.15 -31.85
C PHE A 508 22.21 -57.82 -31.97
N VAL A 509 21.03 -57.74 -31.37
CA VAL A 509 20.35 -56.46 -31.12
C VAL A 509 20.43 -56.18 -29.63
N MET A 510 20.94 -55.01 -29.29
CA MET A 510 20.96 -54.50 -27.92
C MET A 510 19.87 -53.44 -27.77
N LEU A 511 19.01 -53.61 -26.76
CA LEU A 511 17.99 -52.68 -26.34
C LEU A 511 18.35 -52.16 -24.96
N ILE A 512 18.49 -50.84 -24.83
CA ILE A 512 18.64 -50.14 -23.56
C ILE A 512 17.33 -49.42 -23.27
N VAL A 513 16.66 -49.78 -22.18
CA VAL A 513 15.34 -49.27 -21.80
C VAL A 513 15.46 -48.46 -20.51
N GLU A 514 15.04 -47.21 -20.57
CA GLU A 514 14.98 -46.28 -19.43
C GLU A 514 13.52 -45.95 -19.13
N ASP A 515 13.12 -46.07 -17.87
CA ASP A 515 11.85 -45.52 -17.40
C ASP A 515 12.05 -44.03 -17.13
N VAL A 516 11.46 -43.19 -17.98
CA VAL A 516 11.56 -41.72 -17.90
C VAL A 516 10.28 -41.09 -17.36
N THR A 517 9.37 -41.89 -16.77
CA THR A 517 8.05 -41.42 -16.33
C THR A 517 8.17 -40.29 -15.31
N ASP A 518 8.88 -40.51 -14.20
CA ASP A 518 9.03 -39.52 -13.13
C ASP A 518 9.71 -38.23 -13.61
N GLN A 519 10.72 -38.37 -14.48
CA GLN A 519 11.45 -37.25 -15.07
C GLN A 519 10.53 -36.42 -15.98
N ARG A 520 9.78 -37.08 -16.87
CA ARG A 520 8.84 -36.41 -17.79
C ARG A 520 7.71 -35.72 -17.02
N GLU A 521 7.18 -36.35 -15.97
CA GLU A 521 6.20 -35.73 -15.10
C GLU A 521 6.76 -34.54 -14.33
N ALA A 522 7.99 -34.63 -13.81
CA ALA A 522 8.65 -33.53 -13.11
C ALA A 522 8.91 -32.35 -14.06
N ASP A 523 9.42 -32.61 -15.26
CA ASP A 523 9.66 -31.58 -16.27
C ASP A 523 8.34 -30.92 -16.71
N ALA A 524 7.29 -31.71 -16.91
CA ALA A 524 5.95 -31.19 -17.21
C ALA A 524 5.40 -30.34 -16.05
N ARG A 525 5.60 -30.74 -14.80
CA ARG A 525 5.22 -29.97 -13.60
C ARG A 525 5.99 -28.66 -13.51
N ILE A 526 7.31 -28.67 -13.70
CA ILE A 526 8.15 -27.46 -13.68
C ILE A 526 7.71 -26.48 -14.77
N HIS A 527 7.52 -26.98 -15.99
CA HIS A 527 7.03 -26.17 -17.11
C HIS A 527 5.64 -25.60 -16.82
N HIS A 528 4.73 -26.39 -16.25
CA HIS A 528 3.41 -25.93 -15.84
C HIS A 528 3.51 -24.85 -14.74
N MET A 529 4.31 -25.04 -13.69
CA MET A 529 4.50 -24.06 -12.61
C MET A 529 5.12 -22.74 -13.08
N ALA A 530 6.00 -22.77 -14.08
CA ALA A 530 6.60 -21.56 -14.63
C ALA A 530 5.57 -20.68 -15.37
N HIS A 531 4.53 -21.29 -15.93
CA HIS A 531 3.57 -20.62 -16.83
C HIS A 531 2.12 -20.58 -16.31
N HIS A 532 1.81 -21.27 -15.22
CA HIS A 532 0.47 -21.34 -14.63
C HIS A 532 0.47 -20.96 -13.14
N ASP A 533 -0.67 -20.49 -12.67
CA ASP A 533 -0.97 -20.19 -11.27
C ASP A 533 -1.19 -21.50 -10.50
N ASN A 534 -0.50 -21.67 -9.37
CA ASN A 534 -0.55 -22.92 -8.61
C ASN A 534 -1.92 -23.22 -7.99
N LEU A 535 -2.72 -22.19 -7.68
CA LEU A 535 -4.01 -22.38 -7.03
C LEU A 535 -5.12 -22.74 -8.02
N THR A 536 -5.19 -22.02 -9.14
CA THR A 536 -6.28 -22.13 -10.12
C THR A 536 -5.91 -22.92 -11.37
N SER A 537 -4.63 -23.22 -11.58
CA SER A 537 -4.07 -23.83 -12.80
C SER A 537 -4.29 -23.02 -14.08
N LEU A 538 -4.83 -21.80 -13.98
CA LEU A 538 -4.90 -20.86 -15.09
C LEU A 538 -3.49 -20.36 -15.46
N PRO A 539 -3.26 -19.90 -16.70
CA PRO A 539 -2.10 -19.10 -17.05
C PRO A 539 -1.76 -18.05 -16.00
N ASN A 540 -0.49 -17.93 -15.64
CA ASN A 540 0.01 -16.88 -14.76
C ASN A 540 0.34 -15.61 -15.55
N ARG A 541 0.80 -14.57 -14.85
CA ARG A 541 1.18 -13.29 -15.47
C ARG A 541 2.21 -13.42 -16.61
N ILE A 542 3.13 -14.37 -16.54
CA ILE A 542 4.18 -14.58 -17.55
C ILE A 542 3.54 -15.12 -18.84
N LEU A 543 2.80 -16.23 -18.74
CA LEU A 543 2.14 -16.83 -19.91
C LEU A 543 1.07 -15.90 -20.49
N PHE A 544 0.36 -15.14 -19.65
CA PHE A 544 -0.59 -14.12 -20.11
C PHE A 544 0.07 -13.06 -20.99
N ARG A 545 1.18 -12.45 -20.55
CA ARG A 545 1.90 -11.42 -21.34
C ARG A 545 2.43 -12.00 -22.64
N GLN A 546 2.91 -13.24 -22.62
CA GLN A 546 3.33 -13.94 -23.84
C GLN A 546 2.14 -14.09 -24.81
N LYS A 547 0.99 -14.59 -24.35
CA LYS A 547 -0.23 -14.75 -25.17
C LYS A 547 -0.76 -13.42 -25.72
N LEU A 548 -0.73 -12.35 -24.92
CA LEU A 548 -1.09 -11.02 -25.37
C LEU A 548 -0.13 -10.49 -26.43
N SER A 549 1.18 -10.71 -26.26
CA SER A 549 2.20 -10.32 -27.25
C SER A 549 2.04 -11.11 -28.55
N GLU A 550 1.76 -12.41 -28.46
CA GLU A 550 1.46 -13.27 -29.61
C GLU A 550 0.23 -12.76 -30.37
N ALA A 551 -0.85 -12.41 -29.65
CA ALA A 551 -2.06 -11.85 -30.25
C ALA A 551 -1.78 -10.51 -30.96
N LEU A 552 -1.01 -9.61 -30.34
CA LEU A 552 -0.64 -8.30 -30.92
C LEU A 552 0.24 -8.40 -32.17
N ARG A 553 1.04 -9.46 -32.30
CA ARG A 553 1.87 -9.71 -33.49
C ARG A 553 1.11 -10.41 -34.62
N ALA A 554 0.00 -11.08 -34.32
CA ALA A 554 -0.79 -11.79 -35.32
C ALA A 554 -1.52 -10.81 -36.25
N GLU A 555 -1.53 -11.08 -37.56
CA GLU A 555 -2.35 -10.34 -38.51
C GLU A 555 -3.83 -10.53 -38.19
N GLN A 556 -4.53 -9.44 -37.91
CA GLN A 556 -5.94 -9.48 -37.55
C GLN A 556 -6.81 -9.53 -38.80
N PRO A 557 -7.74 -10.50 -38.92
CA PRO A 557 -8.65 -10.57 -40.05
C PRO A 557 -9.59 -9.35 -40.09
N GLY A 558 -9.62 -8.63 -41.21
CA GLY A 558 -10.71 -7.72 -41.57
C GLY A 558 -11.11 -6.67 -40.50
N GLY A 559 -10.17 -5.83 -40.06
CA GLY A 559 -10.47 -4.69 -39.18
C GLY A 559 -10.80 -5.04 -37.73
N GLN A 560 -10.60 -6.31 -37.33
CA GLN A 560 -10.71 -6.74 -35.94
C GLN A 560 -9.55 -6.21 -35.09
N VAL A 561 -9.82 -6.02 -33.80
CA VAL A 561 -8.86 -5.55 -32.80
C VAL A 561 -8.79 -6.53 -31.64
N ILE A 562 -7.72 -6.43 -30.85
CA ILE A 562 -7.54 -7.24 -29.64
C ILE A 562 -8.14 -6.49 -28.47
N ALA A 563 -8.89 -7.18 -27.62
CA ALA A 563 -9.35 -6.64 -26.34
C ALA A 563 -8.60 -7.30 -25.18
N THR A 564 -8.22 -6.49 -24.20
CA THR A 564 -7.71 -6.93 -22.91
C THR A 564 -8.73 -6.56 -21.85
N LEU A 565 -9.14 -7.54 -21.04
CA LEU A 565 -10.02 -7.31 -19.90
C LEU A 565 -9.22 -7.56 -18.62
N CYS A 566 -9.25 -6.61 -17.69
CA CYS A 566 -8.79 -6.79 -16.31
C CYS A 566 -10.02 -7.00 -15.42
N LEU A 567 -9.96 -7.94 -14.50
CA LEU A 567 -11.09 -8.38 -13.69
C LEU A 567 -10.67 -8.43 -12.22
N ASP A 568 -11.58 -8.05 -11.34
CA ASP A 568 -11.36 -8.09 -9.89
C ASP A 568 -12.62 -8.57 -9.17
N LEU A 569 -12.42 -9.41 -8.15
CA LEU A 569 -13.51 -9.88 -7.31
C LEU A 569 -13.86 -8.87 -6.23
N ASP A 570 -15.07 -8.32 -6.32
CA ASP A 570 -15.53 -7.31 -5.39
C ASP A 570 -15.63 -7.87 -3.96
N ASN A 571 -15.06 -7.13 -3.01
CA ASN A 571 -15.07 -7.45 -1.58
C ASN A 571 -14.43 -8.81 -1.21
N PHE A 572 -13.55 -9.37 -2.05
CA PHE A 572 -12.87 -10.64 -1.76
C PHE A 572 -12.08 -10.60 -0.45
N LYS A 573 -11.45 -9.46 -0.13
CA LYS A 573 -10.75 -9.27 1.13
C LYS A 573 -11.65 -9.50 2.36
N ASN A 574 -12.90 -9.04 2.32
CA ASN A 574 -13.84 -9.25 3.43
C ASN A 574 -14.16 -10.74 3.63
N VAL A 575 -14.16 -11.53 2.55
CA VAL A 575 -14.31 -12.98 2.63
C VAL A 575 -13.12 -13.61 3.34
N ASN A 576 -11.89 -13.21 2.99
CA ASN A 576 -10.68 -13.70 3.67
C ASN A 576 -10.63 -13.28 5.14
N ASP A 577 -10.95 -12.03 5.45
CA ASP A 577 -10.90 -11.49 6.81
C ASP A 577 -11.97 -12.14 7.70
N ALA A 578 -13.14 -12.49 7.16
CA ALA A 578 -14.23 -13.09 7.91
C ALA A 578 -14.15 -14.63 8.03
N LEU A 579 -13.69 -15.32 6.98
CA LEU A 579 -13.80 -16.78 6.84
C LEU A 579 -12.44 -17.47 6.66
N GLY A 580 -11.35 -16.72 6.56
CA GLY A 580 -9.99 -17.22 6.41
C GLY A 580 -9.59 -17.53 4.97
N HIS A 581 -8.27 -17.61 4.75
CA HIS A 581 -7.67 -17.77 3.43
C HIS A 581 -8.06 -19.07 2.71
N GLN A 582 -8.35 -20.15 3.44
CA GLN A 582 -8.72 -21.44 2.83
C GLN A 582 -10.04 -21.35 2.05
N ILE A 583 -11.07 -20.70 2.62
CA ILE A 583 -12.35 -20.48 1.97
C ILE A 583 -12.19 -19.50 0.80
N GLY A 584 -11.34 -18.49 0.93
CA GLY A 584 -10.97 -17.59 -0.17
C GLY A 584 -10.32 -18.34 -1.34
N ASP A 585 -9.43 -19.28 -1.07
CA ASP A 585 -8.77 -20.09 -2.10
C ASP A 585 -9.77 -20.98 -2.87
N ASP A 586 -10.72 -21.59 -2.17
CA ASP A 586 -11.77 -22.41 -2.80
C ASP A 586 -12.77 -21.56 -3.60
N LEU A 587 -13.04 -20.33 -3.14
CA LEU A 587 -13.79 -19.35 -3.91
C LEU A 587 -13.07 -18.98 -5.21
N LEU A 588 -11.76 -18.70 -5.15
CA LEU A 588 -10.94 -18.38 -6.33
C LEU A 588 -10.92 -19.52 -7.35
N ARG A 589 -10.78 -20.78 -6.90
CA ARG A 589 -10.88 -21.97 -7.77
C ARG A 589 -12.25 -22.06 -8.45
N THR A 590 -13.32 -21.73 -7.72
CA THR A 590 -14.69 -21.79 -8.24
C THR A 590 -14.96 -20.68 -9.25
N VAL A 591 -14.50 -19.46 -8.96
CA VAL A 591 -14.53 -18.31 -9.88
C VAL A 591 -13.76 -18.64 -11.15
N ALA A 592 -12.53 -19.15 -11.05
CA ALA A 592 -11.71 -19.51 -12.20
C ALA A 592 -12.44 -20.49 -13.15
N LYS A 593 -13.10 -21.51 -12.59
CA LYS A 593 -13.93 -22.46 -13.37
C LYS A 593 -15.11 -21.77 -14.04
N ARG A 594 -15.84 -20.91 -13.32
CA ARG A 594 -16.99 -20.17 -13.87
C ARG A 594 -16.57 -19.24 -15.01
N LEU A 595 -15.50 -18.46 -14.83
CA LEU A 595 -14.95 -17.59 -15.87
C LEU A 595 -14.51 -18.39 -17.10
N ARG A 596 -13.80 -19.52 -16.91
CA ARG A 596 -13.33 -20.34 -18.04
C ARG A 596 -14.49 -20.90 -18.88
N ASN A 597 -15.60 -21.28 -18.25
CA ASN A 597 -16.78 -21.83 -18.95
C ASN A 597 -17.53 -20.81 -19.83
N VAL A 598 -17.32 -19.51 -19.60
CA VAL A 598 -17.93 -18.45 -20.42
C VAL A 598 -17.15 -18.20 -21.71
N LEU A 599 -15.84 -18.43 -21.66
CA LEU A 599 -14.87 -18.04 -22.69
C LEU A 599 -14.69 -19.12 -23.76
N ARG A 600 -14.25 -18.71 -24.95
CA ARG A 600 -13.96 -19.62 -26.08
C ARG A 600 -12.56 -20.22 -25.93
N ASP A 601 -12.27 -21.27 -26.69
CA ASP A 601 -10.95 -21.91 -26.68
C ASP A 601 -9.81 -20.99 -27.14
N ARG A 602 -10.12 -20.01 -27.99
CA ARG A 602 -9.14 -19.01 -28.45
C ARG A 602 -8.91 -17.88 -27.44
N ASP A 603 -9.81 -17.71 -26.47
CA ASP A 603 -9.68 -16.66 -25.45
C ASP A 603 -8.75 -17.14 -24.35
N THR A 604 -7.83 -16.28 -23.92
CA THR A 604 -6.88 -16.62 -22.84
C THR A 604 -7.37 -16.03 -21.54
N LEU A 605 -7.66 -16.87 -20.54
CA LEU A 605 -7.95 -16.45 -19.17
C LEU A 605 -6.70 -16.68 -18.32
N ALA A 606 -6.32 -15.72 -17.51
CA ALA A 606 -5.19 -15.80 -16.59
C ALA A 606 -5.55 -15.28 -15.21
N ARG A 607 -4.84 -15.74 -14.19
CA ARG A 607 -4.82 -15.10 -12.87
C ARG A 607 -3.52 -14.33 -12.71
N ILE A 608 -3.62 -13.03 -12.44
CA ILE A 608 -2.46 -12.13 -12.40
C ILE A 608 -1.86 -12.08 -10.99
N GLY A 609 -2.71 -12.17 -9.96
CA GLY A 609 -2.33 -12.23 -8.55
C GLY A 609 -3.54 -11.93 -7.66
N GLY A 610 -3.53 -12.39 -6.40
CA GLY A 610 -4.63 -12.11 -5.46
C GLY A 610 -6.01 -12.52 -6.01
N ASP A 611 -6.93 -11.56 -6.03
CA ASP A 611 -8.28 -11.60 -6.60
C ASP A 611 -8.39 -11.13 -8.06
N GLU A 612 -7.26 -10.83 -8.70
CA GLU A 612 -7.23 -10.28 -10.05
C GLU A 612 -7.08 -11.35 -11.14
N PHE A 613 -7.95 -11.27 -12.15
CA PHE A 613 -7.90 -12.08 -13.35
C PHE A 613 -7.74 -11.17 -14.58
N ALA A 614 -7.20 -11.72 -15.66
CA ALA A 614 -7.11 -11.00 -16.93
C ALA A 614 -7.48 -11.90 -18.10
N ILE A 615 -8.07 -11.31 -19.13
CA ILE A 615 -8.51 -12.01 -20.33
C ILE A 615 -7.95 -11.32 -21.58
N VAL A 616 -7.43 -12.11 -22.52
CA VAL A 616 -7.14 -11.68 -23.88
C VAL A 616 -8.24 -12.21 -24.80
N LEU A 617 -8.93 -11.31 -25.48
CA LEU A 617 -9.82 -11.62 -26.59
C LEU A 617 -9.06 -11.29 -27.89
N PRO A 618 -8.53 -12.30 -28.60
CA PRO A 618 -7.59 -12.06 -29.70
C PRO A 618 -8.24 -11.42 -30.93
N SER A 619 -9.57 -11.44 -31.05
CA SER A 619 -10.30 -10.88 -32.18
C SER A 619 -11.70 -10.44 -31.76
N VAL A 620 -11.92 -9.14 -31.66
CA VAL A 620 -13.23 -8.50 -31.50
C VAL A 620 -13.41 -7.40 -32.55
N ARG A 621 -14.65 -7.12 -32.95
CA ARG A 621 -14.96 -6.07 -33.94
C ARG A 621 -14.89 -4.67 -33.34
N ASN A 622 -15.33 -4.52 -32.10
CA ASN A 622 -15.42 -3.24 -31.42
C ASN A 622 -15.51 -3.44 -29.90
N ALA A 623 -15.67 -2.34 -29.18
CA ALA A 623 -15.74 -2.35 -27.73
C ALA A 623 -17.03 -3.03 -27.23
N ASP A 624 -18.14 -2.88 -27.95
CA ASP A 624 -19.43 -3.49 -27.58
C ASP A 624 -19.37 -5.02 -27.55
N GLU A 625 -18.66 -5.64 -28.50
CA GLU A 625 -18.46 -7.10 -28.51
C GLU A 625 -17.65 -7.56 -27.30
N ALA A 626 -16.65 -6.80 -26.87
CA ALA A 626 -15.92 -7.07 -25.63
C ALA A 626 -16.80 -6.84 -24.38
N ALA A 627 -17.66 -5.82 -24.39
CA ALA A 627 -18.63 -5.54 -23.33
C ALA A 627 -19.61 -6.69 -23.12
N VAL A 628 -20.11 -7.29 -24.20
CA VAL A 628 -21.01 -8.44 -24.14
C VAL A 628 -20.32 -9.63 -23.47
N VAL A 629 -19.04 -9.86 -23.74
CA VAL A 629 -18.26 -10.89 -23.04
C VAL A 629 -18.10 -10.55 -21.56
N ALA A 630 -17.74 -9.30 -21.24
CA ALA A 630 -17.63 -8.84 -19.85
C ALA A 630 -18.93 -9.02 -19.06
N GLN A 631 -20.07 -8.65 -19.65
CA GLN A 631 -21.38 -8.81 -19.04
C GLN A 631 -21.72 -10.29 -18.76
N ARG A 632 -21.41 -11.20 -19.70
CA ARG A 632 -21.58 -12.64 -19.48
C ARG A 632 -20.70 -13.17 -18.35
N LEU A 633 -19.48 -12.64 -18.18
CA LEU A 633 -18.59 -13.01 -17.07
C LEU A 633 -19.17 -12.56 -15.73
N ILE A 634 -19.67 -11.32 -15.65
CA ILE A 634 -20.33 -10.77 -14.45
C ILE A 634 -21.56 -11.62 -14.07
N GLU A 635 -22.41 -11.93 -15.04
CA GLU A 635 -23.59 -12.78 -14.83
C GLU A 635 -23.25 -14.20 -14.40
N ALA A 636 -22.13 -14.76 -14.86
CA ALA A 636 -21.68 -16.08 -14.45
C ALA A 636 -21.16 -16.12 -13.00
N ILE A 637 -20.65 -14.99 -12.48
CA ILE A 637 -20.16 -14.88 -11.10
C ILE A 637 -21.29 -14.57 -10.12
N ARG A 638 -22.32 -13.82 -10.54
CA ARG A 638 -23.45 -13.38 -9.71
C ARG A 638 -24.12 -14.45 -8.83
N PRO A 639 -24.36 -15.71 -9.27
CA PRO A 639 -24.98 -16.73 -8.41
C PRO A 639 -24.13 -17.04 -7.18
N PRO A 640 -24.71 -17.21 -5.98
CA PRO A 640 -23.93 -17.50 -4.77
C PRO A 640 -23.13 -18.80 -4.91
N VAL A 641 -21.99 -18.87 -4.24
CA VAL A 641 -21.13 -20.05 -4.16
C VAL A 641 -21.30 -20.69 -2.79
N ASN A 642 -21.67 -21.98 -2.76
CA ASN A 642 -21.75 -22.73 -1.51
C ASN A 642 -20.40 -23.38 -1.21
N LEU A 643 -19.74 -22.95 -0.14
CA LEU A 643 -18.46 -23.50 0.34
C LEU A 643 -18.60 -23.82 1.83
N GLU A 644 -18.37 -25.08 2.20
CA GLU A 644 -18.42 -25.56 3.60
C GLU A 644 -19.72 -25.17 4.36
N GLY A 645 -20.85 -25.02 3.65
CA GLY A 645 -22.14 -24.62 4.23
C GLY A 645 -22.40 -23.11 4.26
N HIS A 646 -21.44 -22.28 3.85
CA HIS A 646 -21.61 -20.84 3.67
C HIS A 646 -22.04 -20.50 2.24
N ASN A 647 -23.06 -19.66 2.08
CA ASN A 647 -23.44 -19.11 0.78
C ASN A 647 -22.77 -17.74 0.58
N LEU A 648 -21.74 -17.69 -0.25
CA LEU A 648 -20.97 -16.49 -0.53
C LEU A 648 -21.46 -15.83 -1.82
N SER A 649 -21.76 -14.53 -1.76
CA SER A 649 -22.07 -13.72 -2.94
C SER A 649 -20.94 -12.73 -3.17
N VAL A 650 -20.26 -12.83 -4.31
CA VAL A 650 -19.22 -11.89 -4.73
C VAL A 650 -19.57 -11.25 -6.07
N GLY A 651 -19.21 -9.98 -6.22
CA GLY A 651 -19.33 -9.26 -7.48
C GLY A 651 -18.08 -9.42 -8.34
N LEU A 652 -18.19 -8.99 -9.59
CA LEU A 652 -17.06 -8.94 -10.52
C LEU A 652 -17.03 -7.56 -11.17
N SER A 653 -15.95 -6.81 -10.95
CA SER A 653 -15.68 -5.56 -11.68
C SER A 653 -14.76 -5.87 -12.86
N VAL A 654 -15.02 -5.26 -14.03
CA VAL A 654 -14.28 -5.54 -15.27
C VAL A 654 -13.87 -4.25 -15.98
N GLY A 655 -12.59 -4.11 -16.31
CA GLY A 655 -12.07 -3.03 -17.15
C GLY A 655 -11.68 -3.53 -18.53
N ILE A 656 -12.09 -2.82 -19.59
CA ILE A 656 -11.90 -3.23 -20.97
C ILE A 656 -11.00 -2.23 -21.70
N ALA A 657 -9.95 -2.70 -22.38
CA ALA A 657 -9.14 -1.88 -23.29
C ALA A 657 -8.96 -2.56 -24.65
N LEU A 658 -9.01 -1.76 -25.71
CA LEU A 658 -8.81 -2.22 -27.09
C LEU A 658 -7.46 -1.80 -27.64
N SER A 659 -6.87 -2.65 -28.48
CA SER A 659 -5.66 -2.31 -29.22
C SER A 659 -5.95 -1.22 -30.24
N SER A 660 -5.07 -0.23 -30.33
CA SER A 660 -5.11 0.82 -31.33
C SER A 660 -3.69 1.17 -31.77
N PRO A 661 -3.48 1.97 -32.83
CA PRO A 661 -2.13 2.42 -33.20
C PRO A 661 -1.37 3.12 -32.07
N ALA A 662 -2.09 3.77 -31.13
CA ALA A 662 -1.52 4.41 -29.95
C ALA A 662 -1.33 3.46 -28.75
N ILE A 663 -2.04 2.33 -28.74
CA ILE A 663 -2.06 1.33 -27.66
C ILE A 663 -1.76 -0.04 -28.30
N ASN A 664 -0.48 -0.32 -28.54
CA ASN A 664 -0.03 -1.47 -29.33
C ASN A 664 0.96 -2.39 -28.58
N THR A 665 1.20 -2.13 -27.29
CA THR A 665 2.04 -2.97 -26.43
C THR A 665 1.20 -3.63 -25.33
N PRO A 666 1.59 -4.83 -24.84
CA PRO A 666 0.94 -5.48 -23.72
C PRO A 666 0.83 -4.58 -22.48
N GLU A 667 1.87 -3.79 -22.20
CA GLU A 667 1.95 -2.92 -21.02
C GLU A 667 0.95 -1.77 -21.12
N GLN A 668 0.80 -1.16 -22.29
CA GLN A 668 -0.19 -0.10 -22.52
C GLN A 668 -1.61 -0.64 -22.40
N LEU A 669 -1.90 -1.82 -22.99
CA LEU A 669 -3.23 -2.44 -22.92
C LEU A 669 -3.62 -2.79 -21.49
N LEU A 670 -2.71 -3.43 -20.75
CA LEU A 670 -2.94 -3.76 -19.34
C LEU A 670 -3.17 -2.50 -18.51
N ARG A 671 -2.36 -1.45 -18.71
CA ARG A 671 -2.53 -0.17 -18.01
C ARG A 671 -3.90 0.46 -18.29
N CYS A 672 -4.31 0.49 -19.55
CA CYS A 672 -5.61 1.04 -19.95
C CYS A 672 -6.78 0.21 -19.39
N ALA A 673 -6.68 -1.12 -19.43
CA ALA A 673 -7.70 -2.02 -18.91
C ALA A 673 -7.80 -1.91 -17.37
N ASP A 674 -6.68 -1.73 -16.67
CA ASP A 674 -6.65 -1.51 -15.23
C ASP A 674 -7.30 -0.18 -14.82
N MET A 675 -7.07 0.88 -15.59
CA MET A 675 -7.74 2.17 -15.36
C MET A 675 -9.26 2.08 -15.56
N ALA A 676 -9.69 1.36 -16.59
CA ALA A 676 -11.11 1.08 -16.80
C ALA A 676 -11.69 0.22 -15.66
N LEU A 677 -10.93 -0.76 -15.15
CA LEU A 677 -11.34 -1.62 -14.03
C LEU A 677 -11.54 -0.79 -12.76
N TYR A 678 -10.64 0.16 -12.52
CA TYR A 678 -10.76 1.10 -11.41
C TYR A 678 -12.04 1.94 -11.50
N GLU A 679 -12.37 2.49 -12.67
CA GLU A 679 -13.62 3.22 -12.88
C GLU A 679 -14.86 2.30 -12.73
N ALA A 680 -14.78 1.03 -13.13
CA ALA A 680 -15.85 0.06 -12.89
C ALA A 680 -16.10 -0.15 -11.39
N LYS A 681 -15.04 -0.25 -10.58
CA LYS A 681 -15.17 -0.34 -9.12
C LYS A 681 -15.77 0.91 -8.51
N ARG A 682 -15.37 2.08 -9.00
CA ARG A 682 -15.88 3.38 -8.53
C ARG A 682 -17.36 3.56 -8.84
N ASN A 683 -17.79 3.21 -10.04
CA ASN A 683 -19.16 3.45 -10.48
C ASN A 683 -20.15 2.35 -10.02
N GLY A 684 -19.95 1.81 -8.80
CA GLY A 684 -20.88 0.90 -8.16
C GLY A 684 -20.49 -0.59 -8.14
N ARG A 685 -19.30 -0.95 -8.66
CA ARG A 685 -18.83 -2.35 -8.75
C ARG A 685 -19.77 -3.25 -9.57
N ASN A 686 -19.48 -4.55 -9.67
CA ASN A 686 -20.32 -5.53 -10.36
C ASN A 686 -20.73 -5.14 -11.80
N ARG A 687 -19.82 -4.47 -12.50
CA ARG A 687 -20.06 -3.88 -13.82
C ARG A 687 -18.79 -3.85 -14.65
N CYS A 688 -18.94 -3.56 -15.94
CA CYS A 688 -17.81 -3.31 -16.81
C CYS A 688 -17.71 -1.84 -17.23
N GLU A 689 -16.48 -1.36 -17.41
CA GLU A 689 -16.18 -0.05 -17.97
C GLU A 689 -15.14 -0.17 -19.08
N HIS A 690 -15.22 0.74 -20.04
CA HIS A 690 -14.37 0.76 -21.22
C HIS A 690 -13.38 1.89 -21.10
N PHE A 691 -12.11 1.62 -21.39
CA PHE A 691 -11.10 2.66 -21.38
C PHE A 691 -11.43 3.76 -22.40
N THR A 692 -11.52 4.99 -21.91
CA THR A 692 -11.55 6.22 -22.73
C THR A 692 -10.35 7.09 -22.37
N LEU A 693 -9.92 7.97 -23.28
CA LEU A 693 -8.83 8.90 -23.01
C LEU A 693 -9.17 9.86 -21.85
N GLU A 694 -10.45 10.19 -21.67
CA GLU A 694 -10.93 11.00 -20.55
C GLU A 694 -10.67 10.35 -19.18
N MET A 695 -10.70 9.01 -19.09
CA MET A 695 -10.35 8.29 -17.85
C MET A 695 -8.88 8.50 -17.44
N ASP A 696 -7.98 8.65 -18.41
CA ASP A 696 -6.56 8.95 -18.13
C ASP A 696 -6.38 10.37 -17.59
N ASP A 697 -7.08 11.33 -18.18
CA ASP A 697 -7.06 12.71 -17.69
C ASP A 697 -7.72 12.85 -16.31
N LEU A 698 -8.81 12.09 -16.05
CA LEU A 698 -9.46 12.02 -14.73
C LEU A 698 -8.55 11.37 -13.68
N ALA A 699 -7.91 10.24 -13.99
CA ALA A 699 -6.99 9.57 -13.07
C ALA A 699 -5.78 10.44 -12.72
N ARG A 700 -5.22 11.18 -13.69
CA ARG A 700 -4.16 12.16 -13.44
C ARG A 700 -4.66 13.34 -12.61
N SER A 701 -5.83 13.89 -12.95
CA SER A 701 -6.44 14.99 -12.20
C SER A 701 -6.70 14.60 -10.76
N ARG A 702 -7.15 13.38 -10.51
CA ARG A 702 -7.37 12.81 -9.19
C ARG A 702 -6.10 12.75 -8.35
N ARG A 703 -4.98 12.24 -8.89
CA ARG A 703 -3.69 12.22 -8.16
C ARG A 703 -3.22 13.63 -7.79
N VAL A 704 -3.48 14.61 -8.65
CA VAL A 704 -3.19 16.01 -8.35
C VAL A 704 -4.07 16.49 -7.20
N ILE A 705 -5.39 16.24 -7.26
CA ILE A 705 -6.34 16.59 -6.18
C ILE A 705 -5.95 15.91 -4.86
N GLU A 706 -5.53 14.65 -4.89
CA GLU A 706 -5.07 13.90 -3.70
C GLU A 706 -3.86 14.56 -3.03
N ASN A 707 -2.85 14.94 -3.82
CA ASN A 707 -1.66 15.63 -3.32
C ASN A 707 -2.01 17.02 -2.78
N ASP A 708 -2.82 17.78 -3.52
CA ASP A 708 -3.18 19.17 -3.19
C ASP A 708 -4.12 19.24 -1.97
N LEU A 709 -4.95 18.22 -1.72
CA LEU A 709 -5.97 18.22 -0.67
C LEU A 709 -5.35 18.33 0.73
N ARG A 710 -4.18 17.73 0.96
CA ARG A 710 -3.46 17.86 2.25
C ARG A 710 -3.04 19.30 2.53
N GLU A 711 -2.53 19.98 1.50
CA GLU A 711 -2.14 21.39 1.60
C GLU A 711 -3.37 22.29 1.76
N ALA A 712 -4.46 21.99 1.06
CA ALA A 712 -5.70 22.75 1.11
C ALA A 712 -6.31 22.83 2.51
N ILE A 713 -6.33 21.72 3.24
CA ILE A 713 -6.82 21.63 4.63
C ILE A 713 -6.01 22.56 5.54
N SER A 714 -4.69 22.59 5.39
CA SER A 714 -3.81 23.45 6.20
C SER A 714 -3.80 24.91 5.74
N GLY A 715 -4.07 25.16 4.46
CA GLY A 715 -3.90 26.44 3.77
C GLY A 715 -5.12 27.36 3.74
N ARG A 716 -6.18 27.09 4.52
CA ARG A 716 -7.46 27.84 4.48
C ARG A 716 -8.12 27.90 3.10
N GLN A 717 -7.95 26.86 2.30
CA GLN A 717 -8.57 26.76 0.96
C GLN A 717 -9.97 26.12 1.00
N MET A 718 -10.33 25.50 2.13
CA MET A 718 -11.64 24.92 2.36
C MET A 718 -12.62 25.98 2.84
N ARG A 719 -13.87 25.92 2.40
CA ARG A 719 -14.92 26.88 2.77
C ARG A 719 -16.27 26.17 2.91
N LEU A 720 -17.08 26.61 3.86
CA LEU A 720 -18.47 26.14 3.98
C LEU A 720 -19.43 27.09 3.26
N TYR A 721 -20.35 26.49 2.51
CA TYR A 721 -21.51 27.13 1.93
C TYR A 721 -22.75 26.63 2.68
N TYR A 722 -23.79 27.44 2.78
CA TYR A 722 -24.96 27.18 3.60
C TYR A 722 -26.20 27.21 2.71
N GLN A 723 -26.96 26.11 2.70
CA GLN A 723 -28.22 26.00 1.97
C GLN A 723 -29.39 26.09 2.94
N PRO A 724 -30.40 26.97 2.71
CA PRO A 724 -31.49 27.15 3.65
C PRO A 724 -32.42 25.93 3.69
N ILE A 725 -32.88 25.62 4.91
CA ILE A 725 -33.93 24.65 5.20
C ILE A 725 -35.14 25.42 5.74
N THR A 726 -36.32 25.14 5.20
CA THR A 726 -37.54 25.94 5.44
C THR A 726 -38.65 25.10 6.09
N ASP A 727 -39.56 25.78 6.77
CA ASP A 727 -40.77 25.17 7.31
C ASP A 727 -41.85 24.97 6.23
N GLY A 728 -42.84 24.10 6.50
CA GLY A 728 -43.91 23.79 5.55
C GLY A 728 -44.88 24.92 5.22
N ASP A 729 -44.75 26.07 5.89
CA ASP A 729 -45.54 27.27 5.64
C ASP A 729 -44.81 28.31 4.77
N GLU A 730 -43.58 28.04 4.31
CA GLU A 730 -42.71 28.96 3.54
C GLU A 730 -42.38 30.28 4.27
N LYS A 731 -42.61 30.35 5.58
CA LYS A 731 -42.57 31.63 6.32
C LYS A 731 -41.27 31.88 7.07
N GLY A 732 -40.42 30.85 7.25
CA GLY A 732 -39.16 31.01 7.96
C GLY A 732 -38.09 30.02 7.56
N ILE A 733 -36.85 30.50 7.50
CA ILE A 733 -35.66 29.65 7.44
C ILE A 733 -35.37 29.15 8.86
N ILE A 734 -35.51 27.84 9.05
CA ILE A 734 -35.31 27.16 10.33
C ILE A 734 -33.85 26.79 10.59
N GLY A 735 -33.03 26.73 9.54
CA GLY A 735 -31.65 26.31 9.65
C GLY A 735 -30.98 26.22 8.28
N TYR A 736 -29.73 25.77 8.28
CA TYR A 736 -28.94 25.62 7.06
C TYR A 736 -28.13 24.34 7.06
N GLU A 737 -28.05 23.69 5.92
CA GLU A 737 -27.08 22.62 5.69
C GLU A 737 -25.72 23.21 5.29
N ALA A 738 -24.67 22.81 6.01
CA ALA A 738 -23.30 23.20 5.75
C ALA A 738 -22.65 22.26 4.71
N LEU A 739 -22.34 22.82 3.54
CA LEU A 739 -21.83 22.14 2.38
C LEU A 739 -20.39 22.59 2.08
N MET A 740 -19.45 21.64 2.16
CA MET A 740 -18.03 21.92 1.90
C MET A 740 -17.79 22.40 0.47
N ARG A 741 -16.84 23.30 0.28
CA ARG A 741 -16.35 23.75 -1.02
C ARG A 741 -14.83 23.94 -0.94
N TRP A 742 -14.12 23.61 -2.01
CA TRP A 742 -12.67 23.82 -2.07
C TRP A 742 -12.33 24.90 -3.09
N HIS A 743 -11.81 26.02 -2.61
CA HIS A 743 -11.28 27.10 -3.45
C HIS A 743 -9.80 26.85 -3.75
N HIS A 744 -9.54 26.10 -4.82
CA HIS A 744 -8.18 25.83 -5.27
C HIS A 744 -7.57 27.07 -5.97
N PRO A 745 -6.34 27.49 -5.62
CA PRO A 745 -5.75 28.74 -6.13
C PRO A 745 -5.56 28.77 -7.65
N ILE A 746 -5.35 27.60 -8.28
CA ILE A 746 -5.12 27.49 -9.73
C ILE A 746 -6.36 26.98 -10.46
N LYS A 747 -7.10 26.05 -9.85
CA LYS A 747 -8.19 25.30 -10.51
C LYS A 747 -9.57 25.93 -10.26
N GLY A 748 -9.63 26.96 -9.40
CA GLY A 748 -10.89 27.58 -9.01
C GLY A 748 -11.66 26.71 -8.02
N LEU A 749 -12.99 26.76 -8.12
CA LEU A 749 -13.89 26.04 -7.21
C LEU A 749 -13.96 24.55 -7.60
N ILE A 750 -13.49 23.68 -6.71
CA ILE A 750 -13.62 22.22 -6.82
C ILE A 750 -14.81 21.77 -5.96
N MET A 751 -15.70 20.96 -6.54
CA MET A 751 -16.93 20.52 -5.91
C MET A 751 -16.72 19.28 -5.03
N PRO A 752 -17.52 19.07 -3.96
CA PRO A 752 -17.38 17.92 -3.05
C PRO A 752 -17.26 16.56 -3.72
N ASN A 753 -18.02 16.31 -4.77
CA ASN A 753 -18.03 15.04 -5.51
C ASN A 753 -16.65 14.70 -6.12
N ASP A 754 -15.78 15.70 -6.29
CA ASP A 754 -14.45 15.51 -6.87
C ASP A 754 -13.37 15.24 -5.82
N PHE A 755 -13.55 15.63 -4.55
CA PHE A 755 -12.51 15.50 -3.52
C PHE A 755 -12.91 14.75 -2.25
N ILE A 756 -14.20 14.67 -1.89
CA ILE A 756 -14.66 13.93 -0.71
C ILE A 756 -14.37 12.42 -0.85
N PRO A 757 -14.65 11.74 -2.00
CA PRO A 757 -14.29 10.33 -2.15
C PRO A 757 -12.78 10.07 -2.01
N ILE A 758 -11.96 11.01 -2.48
CA ILE A 758 -10.50 10.93 -2.32
C ILE A 758 -10.12 11.10 -0.85
N ALA A 759 -10.76 12.03 -0.14
CA ALA A 759 -10.53 12.24 1.28
C ALA A 759 -10.90 11.00 2.11
N GLU A 760 -11.97 10.30 1.73
CA GLU A 760 -12.39 9.04 2.33
C GLU A 760 -11.35 7.93 2.12
N GLU A 761 -10.94 7.70 0.88
CA GLU A 761 -9.95 6.68 0.53
C GLU A 761 -8.58 6.92 1.18
N THR A 762 -8.20 8.18 1.37
CA THR A 762 -6.90 8.56 1.97
C THR A 762 -6.95 8.80 3.48
N GLY A 763 -8.13 8.70 4.10
CA GLY A 763 -8.34 9.00 5.52
C GLY A 763 -8.31 10.49 5.89
N LEU A 764 -8.13 11.40 4.92
CA LEU A 764 -8.18 12.85 5.14
C LEU A 764 -9.58 13.36 5.51
N ILE A 765 -10.61 12.53 5.30
CA ILE A 765 -12.00 12.86 5.66
C ILE A 765 -12.17 13.22 7.14
N HIS A 766 -11.36 12.63 8.04
CA HIS A 766 -11.40 12.97 9.47
C HIS A 766 -11.00 14.42 9.74
N LEU A 767 -9.97 14.92 9.02
CA LEU A 767 -9.51 16.31 9.16
C LEU A 767 -10.52 17.29 8.55
N LEU A 768 -11.09 16.93 7.39
CA LEU A 768 -12.14 17.74 6.75
C LEU A 768 -13.40 17.83 7.58
N GLY A 769 -13.84 16.71 8.16
CA GLY A 769 -15.02 16.65 9.01
C GLY A 769 -14.83 17.45 10.31
N ALA A 770 -13.65 17.39 10.92
CA ALA A 770 -13.32 18.25 12.05
C ALA A 770 -13.40 19.72 11.66
N TYR A 771 -12.75 20.13 10.56
CA TYR A 771 -12.84 21.50 10.05
C TYR A 771 -14.30 21.95 9.82
N ALA A 772 -15.11 21.10 9.17
CA ALA A 772 -16.53 21.37 8.92
C ALA A 772 -17.30 21.62 10.21
N LEU A 773 -17.14 20.77 11.23
CA LEU A 773 -17.82 20.88 12.51
C LEU A 773 -17.45 22.19 13.24
N TYR A 774 -16.15 22.49 13.37
CA TYR A 774 -15.70 23.71 14.06
C TYR A 774 -16.18 24.98 13.35
N GLU A 775 -16.04 25.05 12.03
CA GLU A 775 -16.44 26.23 11.25
C GLU A 775 -17.96 26.41 11.22
N ALA A 776 -18.73 25.33 11.03
CA ALA A 776 -20.19 25.37 11.04
C ALA A 776 -20.72 25.83 12.40
N CYS A 777 -20.19 25.27 13.50
CA CYS A 777 -20.59 25.66 14.86
C CYS A 777 -20.26 27.12 15.16
N ARG A 778 -19.07 27.58 14.75
CA ARG A 778 -18.64 28.97 14.92
C ARG A 778 -19.56 29.92 14.16
N GLU A 779 -19.88 29.59 12.92
CA GLU A 779 -20.72 30.43 12.07
C GLU A 779 -22.16 30.49 12.58
N ALA A 780 -22.73 29.35 12.94
CA ALA A 780 -24.10 29.22 13.43
C ALA A 780 -24.38 30.01 14.71
N THR A 781 -23.35 30.21 15.54
CA THR A 781 -23.46 31.02 16.76
C THR A 781 -23.88 32.46 16.48
N SER A 782 -23.52 33.00 15.30
CA SER A 782 -23.89 34.35 14.88
C SER A 782 -25.31 34.49 14.30
N TRP A 783 -26.03 33.37 14.12
CA TRP A 783 -27.34 33.36 13.48
C TRP A 783 -28.46 33.68 14.48
N GLU A 784 -29.54 34.28 13.97
CA GLU A 784 -30.63 34.78 14.80
C GLU A 784 -31.50 33.64 15.34
N GLY A 785 -31.93 33.75 16.59
CA GLY A 785 -32.87 32.84 17.22
C GLY A 785 -32.35 31.40 17.35
N GLU A 786 -33.22 30.45 16.99
CA GLU A 786 -32.99 29.00 17.12
C GLU A 786 -32.55 28.34 15.80
N GLN A 787 -32.01 29.12 14.86
CA GLN A 787 -31.60 28.59 13.55
C GLN A 787 -30.55 27.48 13.72
N SER A 788 -30.80 26.28 13.20
CA SER A 788 -29.88 25.15 13.31
C SER A 788 -28.86 25.11 12.17
N VAL A 789 -27.75 24.41 12.37
CA VAL A 789 -26.79 24.05 11.31
C VAL A 789 -26.67 22.54 11.21
N SER A 790 -26.81 22.02 10.00
CA SER A 790 -26.67 20.59 9.71
C SER A 790 -25.32 20.31 9.08
N VAL A 791 -24.59 19.31 9.58
CA VAL A 791 -23.25 18.92 9.10
C VAL A 791 -23.23 17.44 8.76
N ASN A 792 -22.87 17.14 7.51
CA ASN A 792 -22.72 15.78 7.01
C ASN A 792 -21.49 15.06 7.58
N LEU A 793 -21.67 13.82 8.02
CA LEU A 793 -20.58 12.94 8.45
C LEU A 793 -20.46 11.70 7.56
N SER A 794 -19.23 11.45 7.11
CA SER A 794 -18.89 10.23 6.37
C SER A 794 -18.96 8.99 7.28
N PRO A 795 -19.38 7.82 6.77
CA PRO A 795 -19.33 6.56 7.52
C PRO A 795 -17.93 6.20 8.05
N LEU A 796 -16.86 6.60 7.35
CA LEU A 796 -15.50 6.35 7.81
C LEU A 796 -15.18 7.12 9.09
N GLN A 797 -15.82 8.26 9.35
CA GLN A 797 -15.60 9.03 10.57
C GLN A 797 -16.09 8.29 11.83
N PHE A 798 -17.04 7.37 11.70
CA PHE A 798 -17.52 6.52 12.80
C PHE A 798 -16.51 5.44 13.22
N LYS A 799 -15.55 5.10 12.36
CA LYS A 799 -14.44 4.19 12.71
C LYS A 799 -13.39 4.85 13.59
N ASN A 800 -13.43 6.16 13.76
CA ASN A 800 -12.51 6.90 14.61
C ASN A 800 -13.13 7.17 15.99
N SER A 801 -12.49 6.64 17.04
CA SER A 801 -12.89 6.82 18.44
C SER A 801 -12.95 8.28 18.90
N SER A 802 -12.33 9.22 18.19
CA SER A 802 -12.29 10.63 18.59
C SER A 802 -13.49 11.46 18.11
N LEU A 803 -14.42 10.92 17.32
CA LEU A 803 -15.51 11.71 16.72
C LEU A 803 -16.33 12.48 17.77
N VAL A 804 -16.74 11.82 18.85
CA VAL A 804 -17.52 12.44 19.93
C VAL A 804 -16.76 13.61 20.56
N SER A 805 -15.45 13.45 20.80
CA SER A 805 -14.60 14.50 21.36
C SER A 805 -14.42 15.70 20.41
N VAL A 806 -14.46 15.46 19.09
CA VAL A 806 -14.40 16.53 18.09
C VAL A 806 -15.69 17.36 18.10
N VAL A 807 -16.85 16.71 18.16
CA VAL A 807 -18.15 17.39 18.24
C VAL A 807 -18.27 18.18 19.55
N GLU A 808 -17.91 17.57 20.67
CA GLU A 808 -17.88 18.24 21.98
C GLU A 808 -16.93 19.46 21.96
N GLY A 809 -15.73 19.30 21.37
CA GLY A 809 -14.77 20.37 21.20
C GLY A 809 -15.32 21.55 20.38
N ALA A 810 -15.96 21.27 19.25
CA ALA A 810 -16.56 22.27 18.37
C ALA A 810 -17.67 23.08 19.06
N LEU A 811 -18.59 22.40 19.76
CA LEU A 811 -19.66 23.03 20.53
C LEU A 811 -19.11 23.90 21.68
N ARG A 812 -18.13 23.38 22.42
CA ARG A 812 -17.52 24.08 23.55
C ARG A 812 -16.76 25.33 23.10
N GLU A 813 -16.04 25.25 21.98
CA GLU A 813 -15.27 26.38 21.45
C GLU A 813 -16.14 27.47 20.84
N SER A 814 -17.19 27.09 20.08
CA SER A 814 -18.10 28.07 19.49
C SER A 814 -19.07 28.68 20.52
N GLY A 815 -19.42 27.93 21.55
CA GLY A 815 -20.51 28.28 22.48
C GLY A 815 -21.90 28.05 21.90
N LEU A 816 -22.02 27.33 20.78
CA LEU A 816 -23.30 26.98 20.17
C LEU A 816 -24.08 26.04 21.10
N ALA A 817 -25.36 26.34 21.31
CA ALA A 817 -26.23 25.42 22.06
C ALA A 817 -26.31 24.07 21.33
N PRO A 818 -26.08 22.92 22.00
CA PRO A 818 -25.96 21.62 21.33
C PRO A 818 -27.14 21.25 20.44
N HIS A 819 -28.37 21.61 20.83
CA HIS A 819 -29.58 21.30 20.06
C HIS A 819 -29.70 22.05 18.74
N ARG A 820 -28.86 23.08 18.51
CA ARG A 820 -28.77 23.81 17.23
C ARG A 820 -27.80 23.16 16.25
N LEU A 821 -26.98 22.19 16.68
CA LEU A 821 -26.15 21.40 15.77
C LEU A 821 -26.89 20.10 15.43
N GLU A 822 -27.09 19.89 14.14
CA GLU A 822 -27.59 18.66 13.57
C GLU A 822 -26.45 17.94 12.85
N VAL A 823 -26.36 16.64 13.10
CA VAL A 823 -25.39 15.75 12.45
C VAL A 823 -26.16 14.85 11.49
N GLU A 824 -25.80 14.90 10.22
CA GLU A 824 -26.42 14.11 9.16
C GLU A 824 -25.56 12.88 8.87
N ILE A 825 -26.19 11.71 8.85
CA ILE A 825 -25.52 10.43 8.61
C ILE A 825 -26.29 9.67 7.54
N THR A 826 -25.58 8.96 6.66
CA THR A 826 -26.22 8.07 5.70
C THR A 826 -26.62 6.73 6.34
N GLU A 827 -27.56 6.03 5.70
CA GLU A 827 -28.03 4.70 6.14
C GLU A 827 -26.89 3.67 6.29
N SER A 828 -25.81 3.82 5.52
CA SER A 828 -24.66 2.92 5.53
C SER A 828 -23.95 2.87 6.90
N VAL A 829 -24.03 3.94 7.70
CA VAL A 829 -23.50 3.97 9.08
C VAL A 829 -24.18 2.94 9.98
N LEU A 830 -25.45 2.61 9.69
CA LEU A 830 -26.23 1.65 10.46
C LEU A 830 -26.00 0.20 10.01
N LEU A 831 -25.44 0.00 8.82
CA LEU A 831 -25.13 -1.33 8.28
C LEU A 831 -23.75 -1.84 8.71
N ASP A 832 -22.80 -0.94 8.95
CA ASP A 832 -21.42 -1.26 9.37
C ASP A 832 -21.29 -1.25 10.91
N ASP A 833 -20.58 -2.22 11.51
CA ASP A 833 -20.30 -2.38 12.96
C ASP A 833 -21.41 -1.87 13.94
N THR A 834 -22.57 -2.54 13.91
CA THR A 834 -23.84 -2.06 14.50
C THR A 834 -23.78 -1.67 15.98
N LEU A 835 -23.03 -2.38 16.82
CA LEU A 835 -22.98 -2.08 18.26
C LEU A 835 -22.05 -0.91 18.59
N GLY A 836 -20.97 -0.72 17.82
CA GLY A 836 -20.05 0.40 17.97
C GLY A 836 -20.69 1.71 17.56
N ASN A 837 -21.28 1.75 16.37
CA ASN A 837 -21.85 2.97 15.80
C ASN A 837 -23.06 3.46 16.60
N ILE A 838 -23.94 2.57 17.06
CA ILE A 838 -25.08 2.95 17.92
C ILE A 838 -24.59 3.61 19.23
N ARG A 839 -23.49 3.15 19.84
CA ARG A 839 -22.93 3.79 21.04
C ARG A 839 -22.39 5.19 20.76
N ILE A 840 -21.77 5.39 19.60
CA ILE A 840 -21.31 6.71 19.18
C ILE A 840 -22.51 7.64 18.99
N LEU A 841 -23.54 7.20 18.28
CA LEU A 841 -24.77 7.97 18.09
C LEU A 841 -25.46 8.30 19.41
N GLN A 842 -25.52 7.35 20.36
CA GLN A 842 -26.04 7.60 21.71
C GLN A 842 -25.20 8.63 22.48
N SER A 843 -23.87 8.57 22.32
CA SER A 843 -22.96 9.52 22.97
C SER A 843 -23.11 10.93 22.38
N LEU A 844 -23.25 11.05 21.06
CA LEU A 844 -23.58 12.31 20.41
C LEU A 844 -24.93 12.83 20.91
N LYS A 845 -25.96 11.98 20.92
CA LYS A 845 -27.29 12.38 21.44
C LYS A 845 -27.25 12.85 22.89
N ALA A 846 -26.41 12.23 23.72
CA ALA A 846 -26.21 12.64 25.12
C ALA A 846 -25.55 14.03 25.27
N LEU A 847 -24.82 14.51 24.26
CA LEU A 847 -24.35 15.91 24.22
C LEU A 847 -25.49 16.91 23.95
N GLY A 848 -26.62 16.44 23.43
CA GLY A 848 -27.78 17.25 23.07
C GLY A 848 -27.85 17.64 21.60
N VAL A 849 -27.01 17.08 20.73
CA VAL A 849 -27.09 17.31 19.26
C VAL A 849 -28.27 16.58 18.63
N GLN A 850 -28.78 17.14 17.54
CA GLN A 850 -29.77 16.47 16.69
C GLN A 850 -29.08 15.51 15.72
N ILE A 851 -29.74 14.40 15.40
CA ILE A 851 -29.22 13.38 14.48
C ILE A 851 -30.29 13.15 13.41
N ALA A 852 -29.90 13.42 12.16
CA ALA A 852 -30.72 13.22 10.98
C ALA A 852 -30.19 12.04 10.17
N LEU A 853 -31.10 11.21 9.67
CA LEU A 853 -30.80 10.13 8.74
C LEU A 853 -30.96 10.65 7.32
N ASP A 854 -29.86 10.69 6.58
CA ASP A 854 -29.73 11.24 5.24
C ASP A 854 -29.81 10.15 4.15
N ASP A 855 -30.12 10.56 2.91
CA ASP A 855 -30.29 9.72 1.71
C ASP A 855 -31.27 8.54 1.91
N PHE A 856 -32.32 8.70 2.74
CA PHE A 856 -33.16 7.60 3.15
C PHE A 856 -34.00 7.03 1.98
N GLY A 857 -33.94 5.70 1.81
CA GLY A 857 -34.67 4.96 0.77
C GLY A 857 -33.83 4.50 -0.42
N THR A 858 -32.58 4.98 -0.54
CA THR A 858 -31.63 4.55 -1.60
C THR A 858 -30.84 3.28 -1.23
N GLY A 859 -30.87 2.87 0.05
CA GLY A 859 -30.11 1.75 0.62
C GLY A 859 -30.95 0.57 1.14
N TYR A 860 -30.29 -0.39 1.81
CA TYR A 860 -30.90 -1.60 2.37
C TYR A 860 -31.49 -1.35 3.77
N SER A 861 -32.55 -0.54 3.84
CA SER A 861 -33.14 -0.13 5.12
C SER A 861 -33.75 -1.32 5.87
N SER A 862 -33.12 -1.74 6.97
CA SER A 862 -33.80 -2.57 7.95
C SER A 862 -34.59 -1.66 8.89
N LEU A 863 -35.93 -1.68 8.77
CA LEU A 863 -36.87 -1.04 9.70
C LEU A 863 -36.55 -1.30 11.19
N SER A 864 -35.81 -2.37 11.48
CA SER A 864 -35.31 -2.68 12.81
C SER A 864 -34.37 -1.62 13.40
N TYR A 865 -33.60 -0.89 12.57
CA TYR A 865 -32.65 0.13 13.05
C TYR A 865 -33.32 1.42 13.46
N LEU A 866 -34.33 1.87 12.71
CA LEU A 866 -35.18 3.00 13.09
C LEU A 866 -35.90 2.77 14.43
N ARG A 867 -36.14 1.51 14.80
CA ARG A 867 -36.65 1.14 16.12
C ARG A 867 -35.57 1.17 17.21
N SER A 868 -34.32 0.92 16.85
CA SER A 868 -33.21 0.76 17.80
C SER A 868 -32.57 2.07 18.25
N PHE A 869 -32.72 3.14 17.46
CA PHE A 869 -32.13 4.45 17.74
C PHE A 869 -33.15 5.58 17.50
N PRO A 870 -33.29 6.55 18.43
CA PRO A 870 -34.24 7.65 18.30
C PRO A 870 -33.67 8.79 17.43
N PHE A 871 -33.92 8.74 16.12
CA PHE A 871 -33.59 9.82 15.18
C PHE A 871 -34.53 11.03 15.36
N ASP A 872 -34.03 12.24 15.13
CA ASP A 872 -34.84 13.45 15.15
C ASP A 872 -35.48 13.73 13.80
N LYS A 873 -34.73 13.46 12.72
CA LYS A 873 -35.15 13.74 11.35
C LYS A 873 -34.78 12.60 10.39
N ILE A 874 -35.58 12.48 9.34
CA ILE A 874 -35.30 11.67 8.15
C ILE A 874 -35.32 12.60 6.93
N LYS A 875 -34.27 12.56 6.11
CA LYS A 875 -34.18 13.32 4.86
C LYS A 875 -34.48 12.39 3.69
N ILE A 876 -35.45 12.77 2.87
CA ILE A 876 -35.83 12.02 1.66
C ILE A 876 -34.88 12.43 0.54
N ASP A 877 -34.21 11.43 -0.04
CA ASP A 877 -33.27 11.64 -1.15
C ASP A 877 -33.94 12.32 -2.35
N LYS A 878 -33.21 13.27 -2.94
CA LYS A 878 -33.66 14.08 -4.09
C LYS A 878 -34.09 13.27 -5.31
N SER A 879 -33.56 12.05 -5.52
CA SER A 879 -33.92 11.21 -6.66
C SER A 879 -35.41 10.87 -6.66
N PHE A 880 -35.98 10.55 -5.49
CA PHE A 880 -37.42 10.30 -5.35
C PHE A 880 -38.24 11.56 -5.61
N ILE A 881 -37.74 12.73 -5.23
CA ILE A 881 -38.41 14.02 -5.39
C ILE A 881 -38.39 14.49 -6.84
N ASN A 882 -37.31 14.20 -7.57
CA ASN A 882 -37.23 14.45 -9.00
C ASN A 882 -38.18 13.54 -9.79
N ASP A 883 -38.29 12.27 -9.41
CA ASP A 883 -39.07 11.27 -10.16
C ASP A 883 -40.56 11.23 -9.79
N MET A 884 -41.01 11.90 -8.71
CA MET A 884 -42.39 11.74 -8.21
C MET A 884 -43.50 12.24 -9.14
N GLY A 885 -43.17 13.06 -10.14
CA GLY A 885 -44.13 13.51 -11.16
C GLY A 885 -44.47 12.42 -12.18
N ASP A 886 -43.48 11.58 -12.51
CA ASP A 886 -43.55 10.61 -13.60
C ASP A 886 -43.56 9.15 -13.12
N SER A 887 -43.06 8.88 -11.90
CA SER A 887 -43.00 7.56 -11.29
C SER A 887 -44.01 7.39 -10.16
N ARG A 888 -44.90 6.41 -10.34
CA ARG A 888 -45.87 6.01 -9.31
C ARG A 888 -45.18 5.32 -8.13
N GLU A 889 -44.05 4.66 -8.40
CA GLU A 889 -43.20 3.98 -7.43
C GLU A 889 -42.50 4.99 -6.52
N ALA A 890 -41.90 6.05 -7.07
CA ALA A 890 -41.27 7.12 -6.28
C ALA A 890 -42.26 7.76 -5.30
N LEU A 891 -43.47 8.09 -5.78
CA LEU A 891 -44.53 8.64 -4.92
C LEU A 891 -45.00 7.66 -3.84
N ALA A 892 -45.05 6.35 -4.14
CA ALA A 892 -45.40 5.33 -3.17
C ALA A 892 -44.34 5.18 -2.07
N ILE A 893 -43.06 5.29 -2.41
CA ILE A 893 -41.94 5.28 -1.45
C ILE A 893 -42.03 6.50 -0.54
N ILE A 894 -42.22 7.70 -1.09
CA ILE A 894 -42.41 8.94 -0.31
C ILE A 894 -43.56 8.76 0.71
N ARG A 895 -44.71 8.23 0.27
CA ARG A 895 -45.85 7.94 1.15
C ARG A 895 -45.54 6.93 2.27
N ALA A 896 -44.74 5.92 1.96
CA ALA A 896 -44.34 4.93 2.96
C ALA A 896 -43.41 5.57 4.02
N ILE A 897 -42.44 6.37 3.58
CA ILE A 897 -41.52 7.10 4.46
C ILE A 897 -42.32 8.09 5.34
N THR A 898 -43.25 8.84 4.76
CA THR A 898 -44.05 9.81 5.51
C THR A 898 -45.02 9.15 6.49
N GLY A 899 -45.67 8.06 6.09
CA GLY A 899 -46.53 7.28 6.99
C GLY A 899 -45.77 6.67 8.18
N MET A 900 -44.55 6.18 7.94
CA MET A 900 -43.70 5.61 8.98
C MET A 900 -43.19 6.67 9.96
N SER A 901 -42.65 7.78 9.44
CA SER A 901 -42.08 8.85 10.26
C SER A 901 -43.15 9.49 11.15
N ARG A 902 -44.37 9.69 10.64
CA ARG A 902 -45.54 10.11 11.44
C ARG A 902 -45.86 9.15 12.58
N SER A 903 -45.69 7.84 12.38
CA SER A 903 -45.95 6.83 13.42
C SER A 903 -44.86 6.78 14.49
N LEU A 904 -43.65 7.26 14.18
CA LEU A 904 -42.49 7.28 15.07
C LEU A 904 -42.21 8.67 15.66
N ASP A 905 -43.02 9.68 15.32
CA ASP A 905 -42.85 11.09 15.72
C ASP A 905 -41.50 11.68 15.27
N ILE A 906 -41.06 11.31 14.06
CA ILE A 906 -39.81 11.77 13.44
C ILE A 906 -40.14 12.84 12.39
N GLN A 907 -39.39 13.95 12.38
CA GLN A 907 -39.55 15.00 11.36
C GLN A 907 -39.01 14.54 10.01
N ILE A 908 -39.58 15.08 8.93
CA ILE A 908 -39.20 14.73 7.56
C ILE A 908 -38.74 15.97 6.82
N THR A 909 -37.55 15.89 6.25
CA THR A 909 -37.02 16.89 5.32
C THR A 909 -37.08 16.34 3.89
N ALA A 910 -37.68 17.09 2.99
CA ALA A 910 -37.67 16.78 1.56
C ALA A 910 -36.54 17.56 0.87
N GLU A 911 -35.60 16.85 0.21
CA GLU A 911 -34.45 17.46 -0.44
C GLU A 911 -34.58 17.63 -1.96
N GLY A 912 -33.87 18.61 -2.52
CA GLY A 912 -33.89 18.83 -3.96
C GLY A 912 -35.24 19.29 -4.49
N VAL A 913 -35.99 20.04 -3.68
CA VAL A 913 -37.23 20.68 -4.15
C VAL A 913 -36.87 21.84 -5.09
N GLU A 914 -37.21 21.70 -6.37
CA GLU A 914 -36.88 22.66 -7.42
C GLU A 914 -38.10 23.42 -7.95
N SER A 915 -39.33 22.92 -7.75
CA SER A 915 -40.55 23.57 -8.23
C SER A 915 -41.64 23.71 -7.16
N SER A 916 -42.49 24.73 -7.31
CA SER A 916 -43.65 24.95 -6.43
C SER A 916 -44.67 23.80 -6.49
N GLU A 917 -44.74 23.08 -7.62
CA GLU A 917 -45.57 21.89 -7.76
C GLU A 917 -45.05 20.75 -6.89
N GLN A 918 -43.73 20.55 -6.87
CA GLN A 918 -43.10 19.55 -6.00
C GLN A 918 -43.34 19.88 -4.53
N PHE A 919 -43.13 21.16 -4.15
CA PHE A 919 -43.37 21.63 -2.78
C PHE A 919 -44.82 21.36 -2.33
N ALA A 920 -45.80 21.79 -3.12
CA ALA A 920 -47.21 21.60 -2.80
C ALA A 920 -47.56 20.11 -2.61
N LYS A 921 -47.02 19.25 -3.48
CA LYS A 921 -47.25 17.81 -3.41
C LYS A 921 -46.63 17.18 -2.16
N LEU A 922 -45.37 17.47 -1.87
CA LEU A 922 -44.65 16.92 -0.71
C LEU A 922 -45.27 17.37 0.61
N ARG A 923 -45.80 18.60 0.66
CA ARG A 923 -46.56 19.10 1.81
C ARG A 923 -47.88 18.34 2.01
N GLU A 924 -48.64 18.05 0.95
CA GLU A 924 -49.84 17.22 1.03
C GLU A 924 -49.52 15.80 1.55
N GLU A 925 -48.41 15.22 1.09
CA GLU A 925 -47.99 13.87 1.48
C GLU A 925 -47.40 13.81 2.91
N GLY A 926 -47.12 14.97 3.53
CA GLY A 926 -46.79 15.08 4.95
C GLY A 926 -45.35 15.43 5.31
N CYS A 927 -44.56 15.93 4.37
CA CYS A 927 -43.22 16.43 4.68
C CYS A 927 -43.33 17.70 5.55
N THR A 928 -42.47 17.79 6.58
CA THR A 928 -42.52 18.89 7.55
C THR A 928 -41.55 20.01 7.22
N LEU A 929 -40.40 19.66 6.63
CA LEU A 929 -39.29 20.56 6.31
C LEU A 929 -38.88 20.39 4.85
N PHE A 930 -38.32 21.44 4.25
CA PHE A 930 -38.04 21.48 2.83
C PHE A 930 -36.69 22.12 2.54
N GLN A 931 -35.98 21.57 1.56
CA GLN A 931 -34.69 22.04 1.10
C GLN A 931 -34.56 21.85 -0.40
N GLY A 932 -34.02 22.85 -1.10
CA GLY A 932 -33.81 22.77 -2.54
C GLY A 932 -33.63 24.13 -3.19
N TYR A 933 -33.42 24.14 -4.51
CA TYR A 933 -33.15 25.36 -5.25
C TYR A 933 -34.36 26.30 -5.33
N LEU A 934 -35.57 25.81 -5.08
CA LEU A 934 -36.76 26.65 -4.92
C LEU A 934 -36.58 27.67 -3.78
N PHE A 935 -35.94 27.27 -2.68
CA PHE A 935 -35.78 28.10 -1.48
C PHE A 935 -34.44 28.83 -1.40
N GLY A 936 -33.48 28.45 -2.24
CA GLY A 936 -32.17 29.09 -2.29
C GLY A 936 -31.05 28.11 -2.62
N ARG A 937 -30.06 28.60 -3.37
CA ARG A 937 -28.82 27.85 -3.64
C ARG A 937 -27.86 27.94 -2.45
N PRO A 938 -26.95 26.97 -2.28
CA PRO A 938 -25.87 27.08 -1.30
C PRO A 938 -25.05 28.36 -1.54
N GLN A 939 -24.81 29.15 -0.49
CA GLN A 939 -24.02 30.39 -0.54
C GLN A 939 -23.01 30.46 0.61
N PRO A 940 -21.89 31.21 0.48
CA PRO A 940 -21.02 31.52 1.62
C PRO A 940 -21.82 32.20 2.73
N SER A 941 -21.39 32.09 3.99
CA SER A 941 -22.16 32.62 5.13
C SER A 941 -22.54 34.10 4.98
N GLU A 942 -21.62 34.93 4.49
CA GLU A 942 -21.88 36.37 4.30
C GLU A 942 -22.99 36.69 3.27
N LEU A 943 -23.29 35.74 2.37
CA LEU A 943 -24.30 35.84 1.31
C LEU A 943 -25.47 34.88 1.55
N ARG A 944 -25.55 34.21 2.70
CA ARG A 944 -26.64 33.27 2.99
C ARG A 944 -27.98 33.99 2.97
N LEU A 945 -28.99 33.34 2.40
CA LEU A 945 -30.35 33.86 2.41
C LEU A 945 -30.85 33.93 3.86
N LYS A 946 -31.36 35.08 4.32
CA LYS A 946 -31.86 35.25 5.71
C LYS A 946 -33.38 35.29 5.81
N THR A 947 -34.05 35.65 4.73
CA THR A 947 -35.52 35.71 4.58
C THR A 947 -35.91 35.18 3.20
N LEU A 948 -37.09 34.57 3.12
CA LEU A 948 -37.72 34.18 1.85
C LEU A 948 -38.69 35.32 1.50
N ASP A 949 -38.35 36.13 0.49
CA ASP A 949 -39.20 37.22 -0.02
C ASP A 949 -40.01 36.79 -1.25
#